data_AF-F5Y7M2-F1
#
_entry.id   AF-F5Y7M2-F1
#
_cell.length_a   1.000
_cell.length_b   1.000
_cell.length_c   1.000
_cell.angle_alpha   90.00
_cell.angle_beta   90.00
_cell.angle_gamma   90.00
#
_symmetry.space_group_name_H-M   'P 1'
#
loop_
_entity.id
_entity.type
_entity.pdbx_description
1 polymer ?
#
loop_
_entity_poly.entity_id
_entity_poly.type
_entity_poly.pdbx_seq_one_letter_code
_entity_poly.pdbx_strand_id
1 'polypeptide(L)'
;MVANASKISDFLSQNKTQFIIPVYQRNYDWKIEQCKQLLDDLMTIGNNNDIHFIGSIVYLHDSIYTATDIKELVIIDGQQRLTTIMLIYVALYRLAKFLNKNSLFDEINETYLINKYSSSSEKLKLRNTENNDRAFRFLLEDNQSTDYNEYSNIIRNFDYIKDRINENNYEVVLAGLSKLSYVEISLERGKDDPQKIFESINSTGLELSQADLIRNYILMGLKYDEQKYIYNTYWRYIEDHTKYIAKNENKLSDFIRDFLTLENKRIPNKDTVYIEFKKKYDVSTFTELEKNLQNIKNMSTFYNKVINPQFEKDKDIQEELKYINQLESEVTYPFILSVYKDYDAEIINKVTFINVLELIQSFVWRRFITGLPPNALNKIFMNLYEKINKSEYVNSLQISLLQKSGDQKFPTNDEIIEALHGKDIYSIKSKKIHYLFEKLENFENKEKVLIQGNADITIEHIFPQNPDISWRNDLSGEEYDTIKEKYLHTISNLTLSGNNGQLGNMSFLKKKNYPKNGYSDSRLWLNKFLSSINEWNIKQLESRFELTIKRFLKIWKYPDVDISKVLSIGEVNIFQADEPTSKKLDYYILLDEKKTMSSILEMYADVVRQLLDKNMSMFFTTVLAEDIDLTKKENKNNLRSPLQVNENWYIEGNLSHIDKFKRIKEILTTFDLEDELTIKYAE
;
A
#
# COMPACT_ATOMS: atom_id res chain seq x y z
N MET A 1 -3.96 -24.82 -27.52
CA MET A 1 -5.36 -24.71 -27.03
C MET A 1 -6.35 -25.47 -27.93
N VAL A 2 -6.96 -26.54 -27.42
CA VAL A 2 -8.11 -27.23 -28.04
C VAL A 2 -9.31 -27.01 -27.13
N ALA A 3 -10.44 -26.55 -27.68
CA ALA A 3 -11.67 -26.32 -26.93
C ALA A 3 -12.75 -27.32 -27.39
N ASN A 4 -13.07 -28.30 -26.54
CA ASN A 4 -14.09 -29.32 -26.83
C ASN A 4 -15.21 -29.28 -25.78
N ALA A 5 -16.45 -29.55 -26.18
CA ALA A 5 -17.52 -29.80 -25.23
C ALA A 5 -17.40 -31.24 -24.72
N SER A 6 -17.10 -31.41 -23.44
CA SER A 6 -16.86 -32.70 -22.79
C SER A 6 -17.84 -32.90 -21.62
N LYS A 7 -18.20 -34.15 -21.31
CA LYS A 7 -19.01 -34.46 -20.13
C LYS A 7 -18.15 -34.45 -18.87
N ILE A 8 -18.68 -33.94 -17.76
CA ILE A 8 -17.93 -33.91 -16.50
C ILE A 8 -17.68 -35.32 -15.95
N SER A 9 -18.62 -36.25 -16.15
CA SER A 9 -18.48 -37.67 -15.77
C SER A 9 -17.28 -38.31 -16.46
N ASP A 10 -17.10 -38.03 -17.74
CA ASP A 10 -16.05 -38.61 -18.57
C ASP A 10 -14.69 -38.00 -18.21
N PHE A 11 -14.67 -36.71 -17.87
CA PHE A 11 -13.49 -36.04 -17.33
C PHE A 11 -13.07 -36.67 -16.00
N LEU A 12 -13.98 -36.75 -15.02
CA LEU A 12 -13.69 -37.26 -13.69
C LEU A 12 -13.41 -38.78 -13.65
N SER A 13 -13.92 -39.56 -14.59
CA SER A 13 -13.73 -41.02 -14.65
C SER A 13 -12.41 -41.47 -15.28
N GLN A 14 -11.56 -40.55 -15.77
CA GLN A 14 -10.29 -40.91 -16.39
C GLN A 14 -9.42 -41.78 -15.46
N ASN A 15 -8.88 -42.86 -16.03
CA ASN A 15 -8.01 -43.81 -15.34
C ASN A 15 -6.61 -43.23 -15.13
N LYS A 16 -6.00 -43.56 -13.98
CA LYS A 16 -4.67 -43.06 -13.58
C LYS A 16 -4.55 -41.53 -13.65
N THR A 17 -5.64 -40.79 -13.46
CA THR A 17 -5.64 -39.32 -13.48
C THR A 17 -5.91 -38.75 -12.08
N GLN A 18 -5.20 -37.68 -11.73
CA GLN A 18 -5.42 -36.93 -10.49
C GLN A 18 -5.57 -35.43 -10.81
N PHE A 19 -6.61 -34.81 -10.27
CA PHE A 19 -6.87 -33.38 -10.40
C PHE A 19 -6.22 -32.65 -9.23
N ILE A 20 -5.38 -31.68 -9.52
CA ILE A 20 -4.62 -30.93 -8.53
C ILE A 20 -5.11 -29.49 -8.54
N ILE A 21 -5.68 -29.02 -7.44
CA ILE A 21 -5.90 -27.59 -7.23
C ILE A 21 -4.58 -26.99 -6.72
N PRO A 22 -3.94 -26.10 -7.47
CA PRO A 22 -2.68 -25.50 -7.06
C PRO A 22 -2.80 -24.71 -5.76
N VAL A 23 -1.69 -24.62 -5.02
CA VAL A 23 -1.63 -23.91 -3.71
C VAL A 23 -1.94 -22.41 -3.80
N TYR A 24 -1.78 -21.80 -4.98
CA TYR A 24 -2.04 -20.37 -5.21
C TYR A 24 -3.50 -20.05 -5.52
N GLN A 25 -4.32 -21.07 -5.74
CA GLN A 25 -5.76 -20.87 -5.92
C GLN A 25 -6.41 -20.53 -4.58
N ARG A 26 -7.44 -19.68 -4.63
CA ARG A 26 -8.23 -19.36 -3.43
C ARG A 26 -8.89 -20.62 -2.86
N ASN A 27 -9.09 -20.64 -1.54
CA ASN A 27 -9.87 -21.67 -0.88
C ASN A 27 -11.31 -21.75 -1.43
N TYR A 28 -12.02 -22.80 -1.03
CA TYR A 28 -13.40 -23.02 -1.48
C TYR A 28 -14.30 -21.98 -0.82
N ASP A 29 -14.99 -21.16 -1.62
CA ASP A 29 -15.71 -19.99 -1.16
C ASP A 29 -17.13 -19.86 -1.73
N TRP A 30 -17.58 -20.84 -2.53
CA TRP A 30 -19.01 -20.96 -2.81
C TRP A 30 -19.80 -21.02 -1.51
N LYS A 31 -20.90 -20.27 -1.47
CA LYS A 31 -21.88 -20.27 -0.40
C LYS A 31 -22.99 -21.27 -0.73
N ILE A 32 -23.98 -21.36 0.15
CA ILE A 32 -25.07 -22.32 0.02
C ILE A 32 -25.92 -21.98 -1.22
N GLU A 33 -26.03 -20.71 -1.56
CA GLU A 33 -26.78 -20.19 -2.70
C GLU A 33 -26.27 -20.78 -4.03
N GLN A 34 -24.95 -20.78 -4.26
CA GLN A 34 -24.38 -21.38 -5.47
C GLN A 34 -24.53 -22.91 -5.48
N CYS A 35 -24.38 -23.57 -4.33
CA CYS A 35 -24.56 -25.02 -4.22
C CYS A 35 -26.01 -25.43 -4.48
N LYS A 36 -26.96 -24.64 -3.96
CA LYS A 36 -28.39 -24.81 -4.19
C LYS A 36 -28.71 -24.70 -5.68
N GLN A 37 -28.22 -23.65 -6.34
CA GLN A 37 -28.44 -23.47 -7.77
C GLN A 37 -27.96 -24.67 -8.58
N LEU A 38 -26.70 -25.10 -8.38
CA LEU A 38 -26.16 -26.26 -9.09
C LEU A 38 -26.97 -27.54 -8.84
N LEU A 39 -27.43 -27.75 -7.61
CA LEU A 39 -28.21 -28.95 -7.26
C LEU A 39 -29.64 -28.89 -7.80
N ASP A 40 -30.26 -27.71 -7.85
CA ASP A 40 -31.55 -27.47 -8.52
C ASP A 40 -31.46 -27.74 -10.02
N ASP A 41 -30.40 -27.26 -10.65
CA ASP A 41 -30.12 -27.50 -12.07
C ASP A 41 -29.95 -29.00 -12.36
N LEU A 42 -29.19 -29.70 -11.52
CA LEU A 42 -29.01 -31.16 -11.61
C LEU A 42 -30.32 -31.94 -11.50
N MET A 43 -31.17 -31.57 -10.55
CA MET A 43 -32.48 -32.20 -10.35
C MET A 43 -33.42 -31.96 -11.53
N THR A 44 -33.35 -30.76 -12.12
CA THR A 44 -34.15 -30.38 -13.28
C THR A 44 -33.74 -31.18 -14.51
N ILE A 45 -32.45 -31.23 -14.83
CA ILE A 45 -31.95 -31.97 -16.00
C ILE A 45 -31.93 -33.48 -15.80
N GLY A 46 -31.90 -33.97 -14.56
CA GLY A 46 -32.04 -35.39 -14.25
C GLY A 46 -33.36 -35.95 -14.77
N ASN A 47 -34.44 -35.15 -14.65
CA ASN A 47 -35.79 -35.50 -15.12
C ASN A 47 -36.05 -35.20 -16.61
N ASN A 48 -35.19 -34.40 -17.25
CA ASN A 48 -35.32 -34.00 -18.66
C ASN A 48 -34.24 -34.65 -19.54
N ASN A 49 -34.30 -34.52 -20.86
CA ASN A 49 -33.25 -34.99 -21.78
C ASN A 49 -32.22 -33.92 -22.16
N ASP A 50 -32.26 -32.76 -21.51
CA ASP A 50 -31.39 -31.63 -21.84
C ASP A 50 -29.98 -31.77 -21.23
N ILE A 51 -29.01 -31.18 -21.92
CA ILE A 51 -27.62 -31.07 -21.44
C ILE A 51 -27.47 -29.73 -20.72
N HIS A 52 -26.87 -29.73 -19.53
CA HIS A 52 -26.62 -28.49 -18.79
C HIS A 52 -25.16 -28.06 -18.91
N PHE A 53 -24.94 -26.79 -19.26
CA PHE A 53 -23.62 -26.23 -19.43
C PHE A 53 -23.14 -25.55 -18.14
N ILE A 54 -22.08 -26.07 -17.52
CA ILE A 54 -21.55 -25.54 -16.25
C ILE A 54 -20.45 -24.49 -16.42
N GLY A 55 -20.03 -24.19 -17.65
CA GLY A 55 -18.92 -23.27 -17.95
C GLY A 55 -17.68 -23.98 -18.49
N SER A 56 -16.52 -23.35 -18.36
CA SER A 56 -15.22 -23.91 -18.74
C SER A 56 -14.48 -24.52 -17.55
N ILE A 57 -13.63 -25.50 -17.84
CA ILE A 57 -12.57 -25.97 -16.94
C ILE A 57 -11.26 -25.88 -17.71
N VAL A 58 -10.29 -25.20 -17.11
CA VAL A 58 -8.96 -24.99 -17.70
C VAL A 58 -7.95 -25.73 -16.84
N TYR A 59 -7.12 -26.56 -17.46
CA TYR A 59 -6.11 -27.32 -16.74
C TYR A 59 -4.81 -27.47 -17.53
N LEU A 60 -3.71 -27.62 -16.80
CA LEU A 60 -2.37 -27.87 -17.32
C LEU A 60 -2.01 -29.35 -17.13
N HIS A 61 -1.35 -29.93 -18.12
CA HIS A 61 -0.79 -31.28 -18.05
C HIS A 61 0.64 -31.33 -18.60
N ASP A 62 1.42 -32.30 -18.16
CA ASP A 62 2.75 -32.56 -18.71
C ASP A 62 2.66 -33.37 -20.02
N SER A 63 3.68 -33.27 -20.87
CA SER A 63 3.70 -33.90 -22.20
C SER A 63 4.41 -35.25 -22.25
N ILE A 64 5.24 -35.54 -21.22
CA ILE A 64 6.04 -36.75 -21.13
C ILE A 64 5.34 -37.72 -20.17
N TYR A 65 4.51 -38.59 -20.72
CA TYR A 65 3.91 -39.69 -19.97
C TYR A 65 4.76 -40.95 -20.18
N THR A 66 5.33 -41.52 -19.11
CA THR A 66 5.66 -42.94 -19.16
C THR A 66 4.37 -43.74 -18.92
N ALA A 67 4.24 -44.92 -19.54
CA ALA A 67 3.01 -45.75 -19.45
C ALA A 67 2.63 -46.17 -18.00
N THR A 68 3.54 -45.93 -17.05
CA THR A 68 3.45 -46.26 -15.63
C THR A 68 3.05 -45.09 -14.74
N ASP A 69 3.11 -43.84 -15.20
CA ASP A 69 2.91 -42.67 -14.35
C ASP A 69 1.44 -42.23 -14.26
N ILE A 70 1.07 -41.66 -13.11
CA ILE A 70 -0.22 -41.02 -12.88
C ILE A 70 -0.23 -39.69 -13.64
N LYS A 71 -1.28 -39.43 -14.41
CA LYS A 71 -1.50 -38.16 -15.10
C LYS A 71 -2.02 -37.12 -14.11
N GLU A 72 -1.19 -36.14 -13.79
CA GLU A 72 -1.58 -35.00 -12.98
C GLU A 72 -2.16 -33.88 -13.86
N LEU A 73 -3.38 -33.46 -13.54
CA LEU A 73 -4.08 -32.35 -14.20
C LEU A 73 -4.20 -31.19 -13.22
N VAL A 74 -3.40 -30.15 -13.43
CA VAL A 74 -3.36 -28.97 -12.57
C VAL A 74 -4.46 -27.99 -12.98
N ILE A 75 -5.47 -27.80 -12.12
CA ILE A 75 -6.65 -26.98 -12.41
C ILE A 75 -6.31 -25.49 -12.29
N ILE A 76 -6.48 -24.74 -13.38
CA ILE A 76 -6.23 -23.30 -13.48
C ILE A 76 -7.53 -22.50 -13.26
N ASP A 77 -8.65 -22.98 -13.80
CA ASP A 77 -9.97 -22.38 -13.64
C ASP A 77 -11.06 -23.46 -13.56
N GLY A 78 -12.20 -23.13 -12.93
CA GLY A 78 -13.30 -24.06 -12.68
C GLY A 78 -13.21 -24.81 -11.35
N GLN A 79 -12.22 -24.49 -10.51
CA GLN A 79 -11.97 -25.17 -9.23
C GLN A 79 -13.20 -25.24 -8.30
N GLN A 80 -13.96 -24.13 -8.15
CA GLN A 80 -15.11 -24.08 -7.23
C GLN A 80 -16.25 -25.01 -7.68
N ARG A 81 -16.48 -25.10 -9.00
CA ARG A 81 -17.46 -26.01 -9.60
C ARG A 81 -17.02 -27.45 -9.41
N LEU A 82 -15.76 -27.74 -9.72
CA LEU A 82 -15.19 -29.08 -9.59
C LEU A 82 -15.25 -29.59 -8.14
N THR A 83 -14.84 -28.76 -7.16
CA THR A 83 -14.95 -29.11 -5.73
C THR A 83 -16.39 -29.36 -5.32
N THR A 84 -17.35 -28.55 -5.76
CA THR A 84 -18.78 -28.76 -5.41
C THR A 84 -19.34 -30.05 -6.02
N ILE A 85 -19.01 -30.34 -7.28
CA ILE A 85 -19.40 -31.61 -7.93
C ILE A 85 -18.81 -32.81 -7.17
N MET A 86 -17.56 -32.70 -6.73
CA MET A 86 -16.93 -33.71 -5.90
C MET A 86 -17.64 -33.88 -4.55
N LEU A 87 -18.12 -32.81 -3.89
CA LEU A 87 -18.93 -32.91 -2.68
C LEU A 87 -20.28 -33.62 -2.91
N ILE A 88 -20.90 -33.42 -4.08
CA ILE A 88 -22.12 -34.15 -4.47
C ILE A 88 -21.83 -35.65 -4.58
N TYR A 89 -20.72 -36.05 -5.21
CA TYR A 89 -20.30 -37.45 -5.24
C TYR A 89 -20.01 -38.02 -3.84
N VAL A 90 -19.40 -37.23 -2.94
CA VAL A 90 -19.20 -37.66 -1.54
C VAL A 90 -20.54 -37.89 -0.82
N ALA A 91 -21.53 -37.02 -1.04
CA ALA A 91 -22.87 -37.18 -0.45
C ALA A 91 -23.57 -38.45 -0.98
N LEU A 92 -23.50 -38.68 -2.30
CA LEU A 92 -24.02 -39.90 -2.94
C LEU A 92 -23.29 -41.16 -2.45
N TYR A 93 -21.97 -41.09 -2.27
CA TYR A 93 -21.15 -42.17 -1.70
C TYR A 93 -21.61 -42.55 -0.30
N ARG A 94 -21.81 -41.57 0.60
CA ARG A 94 -22.30 -41.81 1.96
C ARG A 94 -23.72 -42.37 1.96
N LEU A 95 -24.61 -41.85 1.09
CA LEU A 95 -25.96 -42.37 0.95
C LEU A 95 -25.96 -43.82 0.43
N ALA A 96 -25.17 -44.14 -0.60
CA ALA A 96 -25.06 -45.50 -1.13
C ALA A 96 -24.60 -46.50 -0.05
N LYS A 97 -23.65 -46.08 0.81
CA LYS A 97 -23.22 -46.86 1.98
C LYS A 97 -24.37 -47.07 2.98
N PHE A 98 -25.08 -46.01 3.33
CA PHE A 98 -26.22 -46.07 4.26
C PHE A 98 -27.34 -46.99 3.76
N LEU A 99 -27.60 -46.99 2.45
CA LEU A 99 -28.59 -47.86 1.79
C LEU A 99 -28.10 -49.27 1.49
N ASN A 100 -26.86 -49.61 1.88
CA ASN A 100 -26.20 -50.89 1.56
C ASN A 100 -26.17 -51.21 0.05
N LYS A 101 -26.08 -50.19 -0.81
CA LYS A 101 -25.96 -50.34 -2.27
C LYS A 101 -24.49 -50.49 -2.66
N ASN A 102 -23.89 -51.63 -2.33
CA ASN A 102 -22.45 -51.88 -2.48
C ASN A 102 -21.93 -51.62 -3.91
N SER A 103 -22.66 -52.01 -4.94
CA SER A 103 -22.24 -51.75 -6.33
C SER A 103 -22.12 -50.27 -6.65
N LEU A 104 -23.07 -49.45 -6.20
CA LEU A 104 -23.05 -47.99 -6.43
C LEU A 104 -21.99 -47.31 -5.55
N PHE A 105 -21.82 -47.81 -4.32
CA PHE A 105 -20.77 -47.37 -3.42
C PHE A 105 -19.38 -47.56 -4.03
N ASP A 106 -19.08 -48.76 -4.53
CA ASP A 106 -17.80 -49.11 -5.14
C ASP A 106 -17.58 -48.32 -6.44
N GLU A 107 -18.62 -48.20 -7.28
CA GLU A 107 -18.57 -47.41 -8.50
C GLU A 107 -18.19 -45.95 -8.23
N ILE A 108 -18.89 -45.28 -7.30
CA ILE A 108 -18.62 -43.87 -6.99
C ILE A 108 -17.22 -43.70 -6.41
N ASN A 109 -16.84 -44.58 -5.48
CA ASN A 109 -15.55 -44.51 -4.82
C ASN A 109 -14.39 -44.68 -5.83
N GLU A 110 -14.37 -45.80 -6.55
CA GLU A 110 -13.28 -46.16 -7.45
C GLU A 110 -13.22 -45.30 -8.72
N THR A 111 -14.37 -44.80 -9.19
CA THR A 111 -14.44 -44.02 -10.44
C THR A 111 -14.19 -42.52 -10.21
N TYR A 112 -14.77 -41.94 -9.15
CA TYR A 112 -14.81 -40.48 -9.00
C TYR A 112 -14.02 -39.95 -7.80
N LEU A 113 -13.92 -40.70 -6.69
CA LEU A 113 -13.38 -40.16 -5.44
C LEU A 113 -11.91 -40.54 -5.19
N ILE A 114 -11.49 -41.75 -5.55
CA ILE A 114 -10.12 -42.23 -5.35
C ILE A 114 -9.42 -42.64 -6.64
N ASN A 115 -8.09 -42.58 -6.65
CA ASN A 115 -7.23 -43.15 -7.68
C ASN A 115 -6.54 -44.40 -7.13
N LYS A 116 -7.09 -45.58 -7.48
CA LYS A 116 -6.63 -46.91 -7.02
C LYS A 116 -5.18 -47.24 -7.42
N TYR A 117 -4.65 -46.56 -8.44
CA TYR A 117 -3.31 -46.78 -8.98
C TYR A 117 -2.26 -45.86 -8.36
N SER A 118 -2.63 -45.01 -7.39
CA SER A 118 -1.67 -44.15 -6.68
C SER A 118 -0.88 -44.91 -5.62
N SER A 119 0.45 -44.84 -5.71
CA SER A 119 1.41 -45.40 -4.73
C SER A 119 1.62 -44.48 -3.52
N SER A 120 1.16 -43.23 -3.58
CA SER A 120 1.28 -42.27 -2.47
C SER A 120 0.23 -42.52 -1.39
N SER A 121 0.49 -42.01 -0.18
CA SER A 121 -0.49 -41.98 0.92
C SER A 121 -1.75 -41.15 0.60
N GLU A 122 -1.78 -40.45 -0.55
CA GLU A 122 -2.88 -39.58 -0.96
C GLU A 122 -3.60 -40.16 -2.18
N LYS A 123 -4.52 -41.09 -1.92
CA LYS A 123 -5.35 -41.75 -2.95
C LYS A 123 -6.48 -40.87 -3.50
N LEU A 124 -6.61 -39.61 -3.08
CA LEU A 124 -7.73 -38.76 -3.49
C LEU A 124 -7.64 -38.36 -4.96
N LYS A 125 -8.77 -38.43 -5.68
CA LYS A 125 -8.83 -38.04 -7.09
C LYS A 125 -8.77 -36.53 -7.30
N LEU A 126 -9.30 -35.74 -6.35
CA LEU A 126 -9.12 -34.29 -6.29
C LEU A 126 -8.26 -33.93 -5.08
N ARG A 127 -7.05 -33.40 -5.33
CA ARG A 127 -6.20 -32.80 -4.30
C ARG A 127 -6.57 -31.33 -4.16
N ASN A 128 -7.08 -30.95 -2.99
CA ASN A 128 -7.44 -29.56 -2.71
C ASN A 128 -6.27 -28.78 -2.09
N THR A 129 -6.46 -27.48 -1.82
CA THR A 129 -5.57 -26.70 -0.95
C THR A 129 -5.55 -27.29 0.47
N GLU A 130 -4.49 -27.06 1.23
CA GLU A 130 -4.25 -27.73 2.52
C GLU A 130 -5.43 -27.66 3.53
N ASN A 131 -6.08 -26.49 3.65
CA ASN A 131 -7.25 -26.33 4.52
C ASN A 131 -8.48 -27.11 4.02
N ASN A 132 -8.69 -27.11 2.71
CA ASN A 132 -9.81 -27.80 2.10
C ASN A 132 -9.59 -29.32 2.10
N ASP A 133 -8.34 -29.76 1.93
CA ASP A 133 -7.96 -31.17 1.86
C ASP A 133 -8.21 -31.88 3.19
N ARG A 134 -7.92 -31.22 4.33
CA ARG A 134 -8.27 -31.73 5.66
C ARG A 134 -9.79 -31.94 5.81
N ALA A 135 -10.60 -30.95 5.44
CA ALA A 135 -12.06 -31.07 5.45
C ALA A 135 -12.56 -32.17 4.51
N PHE A 136 -12.00 -32.28 3.30
CA PHE A 136 -12.41 -33.27 2.31
C PHE A 136 -12.07 -34.71 2.74
N ARG A 137 -10.88 -34.94 3.33
CA ARG A 137 -10.50 -36.23 3.93
C ARG A 137 -11.42 -36.61 5.07
N PHE A 138 -11.72 -35.67 5.97
CA PHE A 138 -12.67 -35.89 7.06
C PHE A 138 -14.04 -36.37 6.55
N LEU A 139 -14.52 -35.81 5.43
CA LEU A 139 -15.77 -36.24 4.81
C LEU A 139 -15.71 -37.66 4.21
N LEU A 140 -14.53 -38.15 3.83
CA LEU A 140 -14.35 -39.49 3.25
C LEU A 140 -14.06 -40.57 4.30
N GLU A 141 -13.39 -40.24 5.40
CA GLU A 141 -12.89 -41.23 6.38
C GLU A 141 -13.95 -41.81 7.33
N ASP A 142 -15.22 -41.40 7.23
CA ASP A 142 -16.38 -41.93 7.98
C ASP A 142 -16.12 -42.20 9.48
N ASN A 143 -15.27 -41.38 10.10
CA ASN A 143 -14.90 -41.54 11.49
C ASN A 143 -15.83 -40.67 12.35
N GLN A 144 -16.92 -41.27 12.84
CA GLN A 144 -17.92 -40.61 13.71
C GLN A 144 -17.37 -40.20 15.10
N SER A 145 -16.06 -40.34 15.34
CA SER A 145 -15.41 -40.17 16.64
C SER A 145 -14.57 -38.90 16.78
N THR A 146 -14.46 -38.08 15.73
CA THR A 146 -13.72 -36.81 15.76
C THR A 146 -14.60 -35.69 15.20
N ASP A 147 -14.92 -34.68 16.00
CA ASP A 147 -15.58 -33.47 15.51
C ASP A 147 -14.60 -32.65 14.66
N TYR A 148 -15.05 -32.18 13.48
CA TYR A 148 -14.29 -31.20 12.70
C TYR A 148 -14.49 -29.81 13.31
N ASN A 149 -13.55 -29.41 14.17
CA ASN A 149 -13.66 -28.22 15.03
C ASN A 149 -13.31 -26.88 14.33
N GLU A 150 -13.01 -26.88 13.03
CA GLU A 150 -12.66 -25.67 12.27
C GLU A 150 -13.83 -25.21 11.37
N TYR A 151 -14.02 -23.90 11.20
CA TYR A 151 -14.98 -23.38 10.22
C TYR A 151 -14.51 -23.72 8.80
N SER A 152 -15.36 -24.38 8.01
CA SER A 152 -15.06 -24.71 6.61
C SER A 152 -16.31 -24.65 5.74
N ASN A 153 -16.24 -23.90 4.64
CA ASN A 153 -17.31 -23.87 3.64
C ASN A 153 -17.52 -25.26 3.00
N ILE A 154 -16.49 -26.12 2.95
CA ILE A 154 -16.61 -27.49 2.45
C ILE A 154 -17.58 -28.29 3.34
N ILE A 155 -17.38 -28.26 4.66
CA ILE A 155 -18.24 -28.97 5.60
C ILE A 155 -19.67 -28.41 5.55
N ARG A 156 -19.80 -27.08 5.63
CA ARG A 156 -21.10 -26.40 5.62
C ARG A 156 -21.92 -26.71 4.36
N ASN A 157 -21.29 -26.66 3.19
CA ASN A 157 -21.98 -26.92 1.93
C ASN A 157 -22.22 -28.43 1.73
N PHE A 158 -21.32 -29.30 2.22
CA PHE A 158 -21.55 -30.73 2.23
C PHE A 158 -22.79 -31.09 3.07
N ASP A 159 -22.95 -30.53 4.27
CA ASP A 159 -24.12 -30.80 5.11
C ASP A 159 -25.41 -30.38 4.40
N TYR A 160 -25.43 -29.20 3.76
CA TYR A 160 -26.56 -28.78 2.94
C TYR A 160 -26.86 -29.75 1.78
N ILE A 161 -25.83 -30.20 1.04
CA ILE A 161 -25.99 -31.15 -0.07
C ILE A 161 -26.50 -32.51 0.43
N LYS A 162 -25.93 -33.01 1.53
CA LYS A 162 -26.30 -34.26 2.19
C LYS A 162 -27.76 -34.26 2.62
N ASP A 163 -28.25 -33.16 3.19
CA ASP A 163 -29.65 -33.05 3.63
C ASP A 163 -30.64 -33.00 2.46
N ARG A 164 -30.19 -32.57 1.29
CA ARG A 164 -30.98 -32.44 0.06
C ARG A 164 -31.09 -33.74 -0.74
N ILE A 165 -30.04 -34.57 -0.72
CA ILE A 165 -29.97 -35.82 -1.48
C ILE A 165 -30.43 -36.98 -0.59
N ASN A 166 -31.46 -37.69 -1.01
CA ASN A 166 -32.08 -38.77 -0.24
C ASN A 166 -32.47 -39.95 -1.15
N GLU A 167 -33.04 -40.99 -0.54
CA GLU A 167 -33.42 -42.24 -1.22
C GLU A 167 -34.37 -42.04 -2.40
N ASN A 168 -35.18 -40.98 -2.41
CA ASN A 168 -36.18 -40.75 -3.44
C ASN A 168 -35.64 -39.97 -4.65
N ASN A 169 -34.49 -39.30 -4.52
CA ASN A 169 -33.98 -38.41 -5.57
C ASN A 169 -32.55 -38.69 -6.05
N TYR A 170 -31.80 -39.57 -5.37
CA TYR A 170 -30.39 -39.81 -5.72
C TYR A 170 -30.17 -40.27 -7.16
N GLU A 171 -31.10 -41.05 -7.75
CA GLU A 171 -31.03 -41.50 -9.15
C GLU A 171 -31.17 -40.32 -10.13
N VAL A 172 -32.06 -39.37 -9.82
CA VAL A 172 -32.24 -38.14 -10.60
C VAL A 172 -30.97 -37.31 -10.56
N VAL A 173 -30.33 -37.19 -9.39
CA VAL A 173 -29.07 -36.47 -9.24
C VAL A 173 -27.93 -37.13 -10.03
N LEU A 174 -27.80 -38.47 -9.96
CA LEU A 174 -26.82 -39.22 -10.76
C LEU A 174 -27.05 -39.06 -12.27
N ALA A 175 -28.30 -39.15 -12.71
CA ALA A 175 -28.67 -38.90 -14.09
C ALA A 175 -28.32 -37.46 -14.51
N GLY A 176 -28.56 -36.48 -13.64
CA GLY A 176 -28.18 -35.09 -13.88
C GLY A 176 -26.67 -34.90 -14.00
N LEU A 177 -25.88 -35.52 -13.12
CA LEU A 177 -24.41 -35.44 -13.16
C LEU A 177 -23.83 -35.97 -14.49
N SER A 178 -24.42 -37.03 -15.05
CA SER A 178 -24.04 -37.59 -16.36
C SER A 178 -24.35 -36.69 -17.55
N LYS A 179 -25.18 -35.66 -17.34
CA LYS A 179 -25.65 -34.68 -18.34
C LYS A 179 -24.98 -33.30 -18.21
N LEU A 180 -24.09 -33.12 -17.23
CA LEU A 180 -23.29 -31.91 -17.12
C LEU A 180 -22.21 -31.88 -18.21
N SER A 181 -22.21 -30.82 -19.00
CA SER A 181 -21.23 -30.53 -20.04
C SER A 181 -20.44 -29.28 -19.70
N TYR A 182 -19.17 -29.26 -20.08
CA TYR A 182 -18.26 -28.15 -19.88
C TYR A 182 -17.37 -27.94 -21.11
N VAL A 183 -16.86 -26.72 -21.29
CA VAL A 183 -15.81 -26.46 -22.29
C VAL A 183 -14.47 -26.84 -21.67
N GLU A 184 -13.85 -27.87 -22.25
CA GLU A 184 -12.53 -28.35 -21.90
C GLU A 184 -11.46 -27.50 -22.57
N ILE A 185 -10.57 -26.91 -21.78
CA ILE A 185 -9.40 -26.19 -22.26
C ILE A 185 -8.16 -26.87 -21.65
N SER A 186 -7.48 -27.69 -22.45
CA SER A 186 -6.24 -28.36 -22.07
C SER A 186 -5.03 -27.55 -22.52
N LEU A 187 -4.10 -27.35 -21.59
CA LEU A 187 -2.82 -26.69 -21.81
C LEU A 187 -1.68 -27.68 -21.59
N GLU A 188 -0.70 -27.66 -22.48
CA GLU A 188 0.49 -28.51 -22.40
C GLU A 188 1.68 -27.73 -21.81
N ARG A 189 2.25 -28.23 -20.71
CA ARG A 189 3.39 -27.58 -20.04
C ARG A 189 4.59 -27.50 -20.99
N GLY A 190 5.14 -26.30 -21.14
CA GLY A 190 6.29 -26.03 -22.03
C GLY A 190 5.93 -25.73 -23.49
N LYS A 191 4.67 -25.93 -23.91
CA LYS A 191 4.17 -25.49 -25.23
C LYS A 191 3.20 -24.33 -25.13
N ASP A 192 2.18 -24.48 -24.28
CA ASP A 192 1.23 -23.41 -23.99
C ASP A 192 1.77 -22.56 -22.83
N ASP A 193 1.40 -21.28 -22.82
CA ASP A 193 1.73 -20.31 -21.76
C ASP A 193 0.52 -20.20 -20.80
N PRO A 194 0.53 -20.92 -19.66
CA PRO A 194 -0.63 -20.98 -18.78
C PRO A 194 -0.96 -19.63 -18.15
N GLN A 195 0.06 -18.78 -18.00
CA GLN A 195 -0.06 -17.45 -17.44
C GLN A 195 -0.86 -16.53 -18.37
N LYS A 196 -0.53 -16.49 -19.68
CA LYS A 196 -1.28 -15.68 -20.65
C LYS A 196 -2.75 -16.07 -20.72
N ILE A 197 -3.04 -17.36 -20.61
CA ILE A 197 -4.41 -17.87 -20.67
C ILE A 197 -5.16 -17.52 -19.38
N PHE A 198 -4.52 -17.63 -18.23
CA PHE A 198 -5.07 -17.17 -16.96
C PHE A 198 -5.38 -15.66 -16.98
N GLU A 199 -4.45 -14.83 -17.47
CA GLU A 199 -4.64 -13.38 -17.62
C GLU A 199 -5.83 -13.06 -18.54
N SER A 200 -5.93 -13.75 -19.68
CA SER A 200 -7.02 -13.56 -20.65
C SER A 200 -8.39 -13.98 -20.13
N ILE A 201 -8.46 -14.95 -19.20
CA ILE A 201 -9.74 -15.40 -18.63
C ILE A 201 -10.19 -14.45 -17.53
N ASN A 202 -9.27 -14.01 -16.66
CA ASN A 202 -9.60 -13.14 -15.54
C ASN A 202 -9.90 -11.69 -15.95
N SER A 203 -9.51 -11.25 -17.16
CA SER A 203 -9.85 -9.92 -17.68
C SER A 203 -11.36 -9.72 -17.92
N THR A 204 -12.17 -10.79 -17.86
CA THR A 204 -13.61 -10.76 -18.11
C THR A 204 -14.47 -11.00 -16.85
N GLY A 205 -13.84 -11.18 -15.68
CA GLY A 205 -14.49 -11.53 -14.41
C GLY A 205 -14.27 -10.53 -13.26
N LEU A 206 -14.52 -10.96 -12.02
CA LEU A 206 -14.16 -10.20 -10.81
C LEU A 206 -12.63 -10.01 -10.76
N GLU A 207 -12.19 -8.76 -10.67
CA GLU A 207 -10.76 -8.41 -10.67
C GLU A 207 -10.03 -9.04 -9.48
N LEU A 208 -8.97 -9.80 -9.77
CA LEU A 208 -8.02 -10.26 -8.78
C LEU A 208 -7.19 -9.08 -8.27
N SER A 209 -6.77 -9.12 -7.01
CA SER A 209 -5.84 -8.12 -6.51
C SER A 209 -4.48 -8.24 -7.24
N GLN A 210 -3.73 -7.14 -7.30
CA GLN A 210 -2.38 -7.15 -7.89
C GLN A 210 -1.47 -8.18 -7.21
N ALA A 211 -1.58 -8.32 -5.89
CA ALA A 211 -0.88 -9.35 -5.14
C ALA A 211 -1.27 -10.78 -5.55
N ASP A 212 -2.56 -11.05 -5.80
CA ASP A 212 -3.01 -12.35 -6.29
C ASP A 212 -2.45 -12.65 -7.69
N LEU A 213 -2.43 -11.67 -8.58
CA LEU A 213 -1.82 -11.81 -9.91
C LEU A 213 -0.33 -12.16 -9.80
N ILE A 214 0.40 -11.49 -8.90
CA ILE A 214 1.82 -11.75 -8.64
C ILE A 214 2.02 -13.16 -8.05
N ARG A 215 1.22 -13.57 -7.06
CA ARG A 215 1.24 -14.93 -6.49
C ARG A 215 1.12 -15.98 -7.59
N ASN A 216 0.13 -15.79 -8.45
CA ASN A 216 -0.19 -16.72 -9.52
C ASN A 216 0.95 -16.79 -10.55
N TYR A 217 1.50 -15.64 -10.93
CA TYR A 217 2.66 -15.59 -11.82
C TYR A 217 3.87 -16.36 -11.27
N ILE A 218 4.23 -16.12 -10.00
CA ILE A 218 5.37 -16.77 -9.35
C ILE A 218 5.21 -18.29 -9.34
N LEU A 219 4.00 -18.80 -9.15
CA LEU A 219 3.76 -20.21 -8.85
C LEU A 219 3.34 -21.05 -10.07
N MET A 220 2.72 -20.47 -11.10
CA MET A 220 2.20 -21.23 -12.26
C MET A 220 3.29 -21.98 -13.05
N GLY A 221 4.52 -21.45 -13.10
CA GLY A 221 5.64 -22.09 -13.80
C GLY A 221 6.26 -23.29 -13.06
N LEU A 222 5.99 -23.45 -11.76
CA LEU A 222 6.67 -24.39 -10.89
C LEU A 222 6.00 -25.77 -10.84
N LYS A 223 6.73 -26.81 -10.43
CA LYS A 223 6.15 -28.13 -10.10
C LYS A 223 5.41 -28.08 -8.76
N TYR A 224 4.53 -29.04 -8.49
CA TYR A 224 3.68 -29.01 -7.28
C TYR A 224 4.48 -28.88 -5.97
N ASP A 225 5.54 -29.68 -5.79
CA ASP A 225 6.35 -29.62 -4.56
C ASP A 225 7.10 -28.30 -4.42
N GLU A 226 7.62 -27.76 -5.52
CA GLU A 226 8.26 -26.44 -5.59
C GLU A 226 7.26 -25.32 -5.26
N GLN A 227 6.03 -25.41 -5.79
CA GLN A 227 4.96 -24.45 -5.47
C GLN A 227 4.66 -24.46 -3.96
N LYS A 228 4.53 -25.65 -3.37
CA LYS A 228 4.26 -25.81 -1.93
C LYS A 228 5.39 -25.22 -1.10
N TYR A 229 6.63 -25.46 -1.47
CA TYR A 229 7.80 -24.90 -0.81
C TYR A 229 7.82 -23.36 -0.91
N ILE A 230 7.69 -22.80 -2.11
CA ILE A 230 7.73 -21.35 -2.32
C ILE A 230 6.57 -20.65 -1.60
N TYR A 231 5.36 -21.21 -1.70
CA TYR A 231 4.18 -20.64 -1.05
C TYR A 231 4.33 -20.62 0.48
N ASN A 232 4.68 -21.75 1.10
CA ASN A 232 4.76 -21.85 2.56
C ASN A 232 5.96 -21.10 3.14
N THR A 233 7.10 -21.11 2.46
CA THR A 233 8.34 -20.53 2.98
C THR A 233 8.42 -19.02 2.76
N TYR A 234 7.89 -18.52 1.64
CA TYR A 234 8.02 -17.12 1.24
C TYR A 234 6.68 -16.42 1.17
N TRP A 235 5.78 -16.84 0.28
CA TRP A 235 4.57 -16.07 -0.03
C TRP A 235 3.65 -15.90 1.18
N ARG A 236 3.32 -16.99 1.88
CA ARG A 236 2.49 -16.97 3.08
C ARG A 236 3.11 -16.09 4.18
N TYR A 237 4.42 -16.16 4.35
CA TYR A 237 5.13 -15.31 5.30
C TYR A 237 4.97 -13.82 4.95
N ILE A 238 5.15 -13.46 3.68
CA ILE A 238 4.98 -12.08 3.19
C ILE A 238 3.53 -11.62 3.40
N GLU A 239 2.56 -12.47 3.05
CA GLU A 239 1.13 -12.18 3.22
C GLU A 239 0.75 -11.95 4.69
N ASP A 240 1.27 -12.76 5.61
CA ASP A 240 1.02 -12.59 7.04
C ASP A 240 1.70 -11.33 7.61
N HIS A 241 2.89 -10.98 7.13
CA HIS A 241 3.65 -9.79 7.56
C HIS A 241 3.18 -8.49 6.90
N THR A 242 2.21 -8.54 6.00
CA THR A 242 1.62 -7.36 5.34
C THR A 242 0.16 -7.13 5.75
N LYS A 243 -0.35 -7.86 6.75
CA LYS A 243 -1.68 -7.61 7.34
C LYS A 243 -1.61 -6.48 8.36
N TYR A 244 -2.41 -5.43 8.15
CA TYR A 244 -2.59 -4.37 9.13
C TYR A 244 -3.65 -4.77 10.15
N ILE A 245 -3.20 -5.23 11.32
CA ILE A 245 -4.05 -5.87 12.33
C ILE A 245 -5.11 -4.90 12.85
N ALA A 246 -4.74 -3.65 13.13
CA ALA A 246 -5.66 -2.67 13.72
C ALA A 246 -6.86 -2.33 12.81
N LYS A 247 -6.72 -2.50 11.50
CA LYS A 247 -7.80 -2.27 10.52
C LYS A 247 -8.38 -3.56 9.93
N ASN A 248 -7.83 -4.72 10.28
CA ASN A 248 -8.11 -6.00 9.61
C ASN A 248 -8.00 -5.89 8.08
N GLU A 249 -6.98 -5.18 7.60
CA GLU A 249 -6.77 -4.85 6.18
C GLU A 249 -5.53 -5.57 5.64
N ASN A 250 -5.61 -6.15 4.44
CA ASN A 250 -4.44 -6.74 3.78
C ASN A 250 -3.71 -5.68 2.93
N LYS A 251 -2.49 -5.32 3.32
CA LYS A 251 -1.65 -4.33 2.64
C LYS A 251 -0.64 -4.94 1.67
N LEU A 252 -0.80 -6.22 1.28
CA LEU A 252 0.17 -6.92 0.43
C LEU A 252 0.41 -6.21 -0.92
N SER A 253 -0.65 -5.74 -1.59
CA SER A 253 -0.52 -4.99 -2.85
C SER A 253 0.20 -3.65 -2.66
N ASP A 254 -0.10 -2.93 -1.56
CA ASP A 254 0.56 -1.66 -1.21
C ASP A 254 2.04 -1.90 -0.89
N PHE A 255 2.36 -2.93 -0.11
CA PHE A 255 3.73 -3.33 0.21
C PHE A 255 4.55 -3.66 -1.04
N ILE A 256 4.01 -4.46 -1.96
CA ILE A 256 4.73 -4.80 -3.20
C ILE A 256 4.97 -3.54 -4.03
N ARG A 257 4.02 -2.62 -4.07
CA ARG A 257 4.18 -1.33 -4.75
C ARG A 257 5.27 -0.47 -4.10
N ASP A 258 5.33 -0.43 -2.78
CA ASP A 258 6.37 0.28 -2.03
C ASP A 258 7.75 -0.35 -2.25
N PHE A 259 7.83 -1.68 -2.25
CA PHE A 259 9.03 -2.43 -2.57
C PHE A 259 9.51 -2.15 -4.01
N LEU A 260 8.60 -2.17 -4.99
CA LEU A 260 8.92 -1.82 -6.37
C LEU A 260 9.34 -0.35 -6.52
N THR A 261 8.80 0.55 -5.69
CA THR A 261 9.21 1.96 -5.69
C THR A 261 10.69 2.11 -5.36
N LEU A 262 11.17 1.37 -4.35
CA LEU A 262 12.59 1.34 -3.99
C LEU A 262 13.46 0.74 -5.08
N GLU A 263 12.97 -0.34 -5.67
CA GLU A 263 13.69 -1.11 -6.67
C GLU A 263 13.76 -0.41 -8.04
N ASN A 264 12.71 0.32 -8.42
CA ASN A 264 12.58 0.94 -9.74
C ASN A 264 12.93 2.44 -9.73
N LYS A 265 13.06 3.05 -8.54
CA LYS A 265 13.17 4.52 -8.36
C LYS A 265 12.02 5.28 -9.01
N ARG A 266 10.88 4.61 -9.12
CA ARG A 266 9.65 5.11 -9.73
C ARG A 266 8.48 4.46 -9.01
N ILE A 267 7.50 5.27 -8.62
CA ILE A 267 6.27 4.76 -8.03
C ILE A 267 5.41 4.11 -9.11
N PRO A 268 5.12 2.80 -9.03
CA PRO A 268 4.19 2.15 -9.95
C PRO A 268 2.77 2.70 -9.78
N ASN A 269 1.99 2.75 -10.86
CA ASN A 269 0.55 2.93 -10.74
C ASN A 269 -0.06 1.70 -10.06
N LYS A 270 -1.13 1.91 -9.26
CA LYS A 270 -1.75 0.82 -8.49
C LYS A 270 -2.19 -0.34 -9.38
N ASP A 271 -2.70 -0.06 -10.57
CA ASP A 271 -3.23 -1.09 -11.49
C ASP A 271 -2.13 -1.78 -12.32
N THR A 272 -0.91 -1.25 -12.31
CA THR A 272 0.22 -1.77 -13.11
C THR A 272 1.30 -2.43 -12.26
N VAL A 273 1.10 -2.58 -10.95
CA VAL A 273 2.06 -3.19 -10.01
C VAL A 273 2.47 -4.58 -10.50
N TYR A 274 1.51 -5.40 -10.92
CA TYR A 274 1.74 -6.71 -11.49
C TYR A 274 2.63 -6.68 -12.74
N ILE A 275 2.34 -5.77 -13.68
CA ILE A 275 3.07 -5.65 -14.95
C ILE A 275 4.52 -5.23 -14.68
N GLU A 276 4.74 -4.28 -13.77
CA GLU A 276 6.08 -3.85 -13.39
C GLU A 276 6.85 -4.95 -12.64
N PHE A 277 6.17 -5.68 -11.75
CA PHE A 277 6.76 -6.85 -11.09
C PHE A 277 7.23 -7.87 -12.12
N LYS A 278 6.35 -8.27 -13.04
CA LYS A 278 6.65 -9.24 -14.11
C LYS A 278 7.84 -8.79 -14.96
N LYS A 279 7.88 -7.53 -15.38
CA LYS A 279 8.98 -6.99 -16.18
C LYS A 279 10.34 -7.09 -15.49
N LYS A 280 10.38 -6.93 -14.16
CA LYS A 280 11.63 -6.94 -13.38
C LYS A 280 12.03 -8.34 -12.91
N TYR A 281 11.06 -9.19 -12.61
CA TYR A 281 11.25 -10.51 -12.04
C TYR A 281 10.91 -11.64 -13.02
N ASP A 282 11.18 -11.43 -14.31
CA ASP A 282 11.07 -12.47 -15.34
C ASP A 282 12.22 -13.47 -15.23
N VAL A 283 12.14 -14.31 -14.19
CA VAL A 283 13.21 -15.23 -13.80
C VAL A 283 13.12 -16.54 -14.57
N SER A 284 14.28 -16.97 -15.09
CA SER A 284 14.39 -18.22 -15.86
C SER A 284 14.70 -19.45 -15.01
N THR A 285 15.07 -19.26 -13.73
CA THR A 285 15.49 -20.36 -12.84
C THR A 285 14.89 -20.27 -11.44
N PHE A 286 14.69 -21.44 -10.81
CA PHE A 286 14.14 -21.55 -9.46
C PHE A 286 15.02 -20.86 -8.39
N THR A 287 16.35 -20.98 -8.50
CA THR A 287 17.30 -20.39 -7.54
C THR A 287 17.26 -18.86 -7.56
N GLU A 288 17.10 -18.26 -8.74
CA GLU A 288 16.99 -16.81 -8.87
C GLU A 288 15.66 -16.29 -8.31
N LEU A 289 14.57 -17.01 -8.57
CA LEU A 289 13.27 -16.74 -7.95
C LEU A 289 13.36 -16.74 -6.43
N GLU A 290 13.98 -17.77 -5.86
CA GLU A 290 14.14 -17.91 -4.42
C GLU A 290 14.93 -16.74 -3.80
N LYS A 291 16.04 -16.34 -4.43
CA LYS A 291 16.84 -15.19 -3.99
C LYS A 291 16.02 -13.89 -4.00
N ASN A 292 15.23 -13.67 -5.06
CA ASN A 292 14.39 -12.48 -5.19
C ASN A 292 13.28 -12.46 -4.13
N LEU A 293 12.62 -13.60 -3.90
CA LEU A 293 11.60 -13.74 -2.85
C LEU A 293 12.17 -13.59 -1.45
N GLN A 294 13.42 -14.02 -1.20
CA GLN A 294 14.08 -13.82 0.08
C GLN A 294 14.26 -12.32 0.39
N ASN A 295 14.61 -11.49 -0.60
CA ASN A 295 14.69 -10.04 -0.40
C ASN A 295 13.33 -9.43 -0.05
N ILE A 296 12.27 -9.82 -0.78
CA ILE A 296 10.89 -9.37 -0.52
C ILE A 296 10.44 -9.80 0.88
N LYS A 297 10.73 -11.04 1.28
CA LYS A 297 10.43 -11.59 2.61
C LYS A 297 11.13 -10.83 3.74
N ASN A 298 12.39 -10.46 3.55
CA ASN A 298 13.11 -9.66 4.54
C ASN A 298 12.46 -8.29 4.68
N MET A 299 12.15 -7.64 3.55
CA MET A 299 11.51 -6.33 3.55
C MET A 299 10.10 -6.35 4.17
N SER A 300 9.33 -7.41 3.96
CA SER A 300 8.00 -7.54 4.59
C SER A 300 8.09 -7.62 6.11
N THR A 301 9.19 -8.14 6.66
CA THR A 301 9.42 -8.18 8.11
C THR A 301 9.56 -6.77 8.70
N PHE A 302 10.30 -5.87 8.02
CA PHE A 302 10.38 -4.47 8.42
C PHE A 302 9.05 -3.75 8.21
N TYR A 303 8.37 -4.02 7.10
CA TYR A 303 7.05 -3.44 6.82
C TYR A 303 6.05 -3.78 7.92
N ASN A 304 6.01 -5.03 8.37
CA ASN A 304 5.16 -5.46 9.49
C ASN A 304 5.39 -4.58 10.72
N LYS A 305 6.64 -4.32 11.09
CA LYS A 305 6.97 -3.49 12.27
C LYS A 305 6.53 -2.03 12.09
N VAL A 306 6.65 -1.49 10.87
CA VAL A 306 6.17 -0.13 10.57
C VAL A 306 4.65 -0.05 10.73
N ILE A 307 3.88 -0.93 10.07
CA ILE A 307 2.40 -0.87 10.12
C ILE A 307 1.82 -1.40 11.44
N ASN A 308 2.54 -2.27 12.14
CA ASN A 308 2.17 -2.88 13.42
C ASN A 308 3.30 -2.69 14.46
N PRO A 309 3.48 -1.47 15.01
CA PRO A 309 4.59 -1.15 15.93
C PRO A 309 4.67 -2.05 17.16
N GLN A 310 3.58 -2.68 17.57
CA GLN A 310 3.55 -3.65 18.67
C GLN A 310 4.51 -4.84 18.47
N PHE A 311 4.93 -5.12 17.23
CA PHE A 311 5.90 -6.17 16.93
C PHE A 311 7.36 -5.70 16.96
N GLU A 312 7.62 -4.40 17.10
CA GLU A 312 8.97 -3.91 17.38
C GLU A 312 9.32 -4.14 18.86
N LYS A 313 10.48 -4.74 19.11
CA LYS A 313 10.95 -5.16 20.43
C LYS A 313 11.49 -3.98 21.24
N ASP A 314 12.19 -3.07 20.57
CA ASP A 314 12.73 -1.88 21.21
C ASP A 314 11.61 -0.86 21.47
N LYS A 315 11.43 -0.48 22.74
CA LYS A 315 10.31 0.39 23.15
C LYS A 315 10.39 1.80 22.59
N ASP A 316 11.60 2.33 22.41
CA ASP A 316 11.78 3.69 21.92
C ASP A 316 11.51 3.74 20.41
N ILE A 317 12.02 2.76 19.66
CA ILE A 317 11.70 2.63 18.22
C ILE A 317 10.21 2.36 18.02
N GLN A 318 9.62 1.45 18.81
CA GLN A 318 8.19 1.17 18.76
C GLN A 318 7.36 2.45 18.94
N GLU A 319 7.75 3.34 19.85
CA GLU A 319 7.05 4.59 20.08
C GLU A 319 7.15 5.54 18.87
N GLU A 320 8.34 5.72 18.30
CA GLU A 320 8.50 6.56 17.11
C GLU A 320 7.74 6.00 15.89
N LEU A 321 7.66 4.66 15.74
CA LEU A 321 6.83 4.03 14.70
C LEU A 321 5.33 4.22 14.95
N LYS A 322 4.86 4.23 16.20
CA LYS A 322 3.46 4.59 16.53
C LYS A 322 3.16 6.02 16.07
N TYR A 323 4.08 6.95 16.31
CA TYR A 323 3.95 8.33 15.87
C TYR A 323 3.93 8.49 14.35
N ILE A 324 4.81 7.78 13.64
CA ILE A 324 4.77 7.71 12.16
C ILE A 324 3.39 7.22 11.67
N ASN A 325 2.83 6.18 12.28
CA ASN A 325 1.50 5.67 11.89
C ASN A 325 0.37 6.67 12.18
N GLN A 326 0.46 7.46 13.25
CA GLN A 326 -0.52 8.50 13.56
C GLN A 326 -0.48 9.68 12.57
N LEU A 327 0.66 9.92 11.92
CA LEU A 327 0.80 10.92 10.86
C LEU A 327 0.08 10.53 9.56
N GLU A 328 -0.28 9.25 9.39
CA GLU A 328 -0.98 8.72 8.20
C GLU A 328 -0.27 9.08 6.89
N SER A 329 1.07 8.94 6.86
CA SER A 329 1.91 9.26 5.71
C SER A 329 2.61 8.01 5.16
N GLU A 330 1.81 7.11 4.56
CA GLU A 330 2.28 5.83 3.99
C GLU A 330 3.36 6.02 2.91
N VAL A 331 3.35 7.17 2.24
CA VAL A 331 4.36 7.58 1.23
C VAL A 331 5.79 7.62 1.77
N THR A 332 5.97 7.68 3.08
CA THR A 332 7.28 7.64 3.74
C THR A 332 7.81 6.22 3.94
N TYR A 333 6.95 5.20 3.85
CA TYR A 333 7.29 3.82 4.20
C TYR A 333 8.43 3.25 3.36
N PRO A 334 8.50 3.43 2.02
CA PRO A 334 9.65 2.96 1.24
C PRO A 334 10.98 3.46 1.82
N PHE A 335 11.08 4.75 2.13
CA PHE A 335 12.27 5.32 2.72
C PHE A 335 12.57 4.75 4.11
N ILE A 336 11.56 4.66 4.98
CA ILE A 336 11.70 4.10 6.33
C ILE A 336 12.18 2.65 6.27
N LEU A 337 11.64 1.84 5.36
CA LEU A 337 12.06 0.46 5.14
C LEU A 337 13.55 0.35 4.80
N SER A 338 14.04 1.25 3.95
CA SER A 338 15.46 1.27 3.54
C SER A 338 16.36 1.66 4.71
N VAL A 339 15.96 2.64 5.52
CA VAL A 339 16.68 3.02 6.75
C VAL A 339 16.62 1.89 7.79
N TYR A 340 15.49 1.19 7.90
CA TYR A 340 15.34 0.04 8.81
C TYR A 340 16.30 -1.07 8.45
N LYS A 341 16.44 -1.36 7.15
CA LYS A 341 17.40 -2.34 6.64
C LYS A 341 18.83 -1.98 7.05
N ASP A 342 19.21 -0.70 6.99
CA ASP A 342 20.53 -0.25 7.44
C ASP A 342 20.71 -0.41 8.96
N TYR A 343 19.66 -0.19 9.75
CA TYR A 343 19.69 -0.42 11.20
C TYR A 343 19.83 -1.91 11.54
N ASP A 344 19.07 -2.77 10.88
CA ASP A 344 19.12 -4.23 11.05
C ASP A 344 20.47 -4.82 10.60
N ALA A 345 21.08 -4.23 9.57
CA ALA A 345 22.42 -4.57 9.09
C ALA A 345 23.56 -3.91 9.90
N GLU A 346 23.25 -3.23 11.01
CA GLU A 346 24.20 -2.54 11.89
C GLU A 346 25.06 -1.45 11.21
N ILE A 347 24.61 -0.92 10.06
CA ILE A 347 25.25 0.22 9.37
C ILE A 347 25.02 1.50 10.18
N ILE A 348 23.85 1.62 10.82
CA ILE A 348 23.52 2.71 11.74
C ILE A 348 23.11 2.15 13.10
N ASN A 349 23.39 2.91 14.15
CA ASN A 349 22.96 2.56 15.50
C ASN A 349 21.52 3.05 15.77
N LYS A 350 20.95 2.59 16.91
CA LYS A 350 19.61 2.95 17.37
C LYS A 350 19.38 4.46 17.46
N VAL A 351 20.36 5.22 17.96
CA VAL A 351 20.23 6.69 18.14
C VAL A 351 20.09 7.37 16.79
N THR A 352 20.91 6.99 15.81
CA THR A 352 20.82 7.47 14.43
C THR A 352 19.47 7.12 13.82
N PHE A 353 18.98 5.89 14.02
CA PHE A 353 17.68 5.49 13.48
C PHE A 353 16.51 6.30 14.06
N ILE A 354 16.49 6.49 15.38
CA ILE A 354 15.48 7.34 16.06
C ILE A 354 15.55 8.78 15.53
N ASN A 355 16.74 9.37 15.41
CA ASN A 355 16.91 10.72 14.87
C ASN A 355 16.35 10.84 13.44
N VAL A 356 16.49 9.81 12.61
CA VAL A 356 15.89 9.78 11.27
C VAL A 356 14.36 9.75 11.35
N LEU A 357 13.78 8.89 12.19
CA LEU A 357 12.32 8.83 12.38
C LEU A 357 11.75 10.14 12.91
N GLU A 358 12.41 10.78 13.87
CA GLU A 358 12.03 12.10 14.40
C GLU A 358 12.12 13.19 13.34
N LEU A 359 13.14 13.16 12.47
CA LEU A 359 13.29 14.12 11.39
C LEU A 359 12.20 13.97 10.33
N ILE A 360 11.85 12.73 9.94
CA ILE A 360 10.71 12.46 9.05
C ILE A 360 9.42 12.98 9.67
N GLN A 361 9.19 12.70 10.95
CA GLN A 361 8.02 13.20 11.69
C GLN A 361 7.96 14.73 11.67
N SER A 362 9.07 15.42 11.98
CA SER A 362 9.17 16.88 11.94
C SER A 362 8.86 17.42 10.55
N PHE A 363 9.47 16.86 9.51
CA PHE A 363 9.29 17.29 8.13
C PHE A 363 7.83 17.15 7.66
N VAL A 364 7.26 15.95 7.81
CA VAL A 364 5.88 15.67 7.40
C VAL A 364 4.88 16.51 8.20
N TRP A 365 5.09 16.62 9.52
CA TRP A 365 4.18 17.36 10.39
C TRP A 365 4.21 18.87 10.10
N ARG A 366 5.39 19.46 9.94
CA ARG A 366 5.52 20.88 9.59
C ARG A 366 4.83 21.20 8.27
N ARG A 367 5.02 20.36 7.24
CA ARG A 367 4.34 20.51 5.95
C ARG A 367 2.82 20.43 6.06
N PHE A 368 2.31 19.50 6.88
CA PHE A 368 0.88 19.38 7.13
C PHE A 368 0.31 20.64 7.83
N ILE A 369 1.06 21.19 8.79
CA ILE A 369 0.68 22.41 9.51
C ILE A 369 0.71 23.64 8.60
N THR A 370 1.65 23.77 7.67
CA THR A 370 1.67 24.89 6.71
C THR A 370 0.75 24.68 5.50
N GLY A 371 0.05 23.54 5.41
CA GLY A 371 -0.91 23.28 4.33
C GLY A 371 -0.26 22.92 2.98
N LEU A 372 1.01 22.52 2.99
CA LEU A 372 1.69 22.09 1.77
C LEU A 372 1.09 20.79 1.22
N PRO A 373 1.04 20.62 -0.12
CA PRO A 373 0.36 19.49 -0.74
C PRO A 373 1.04 18.16 -0.40
N PRO A 374 0.25 17.10 -0.07
CA PRO A 374 0.80 15.79 0.27
C PRO A 374 1.41 15.07 -0.94
N ASN A 375 0.97 15.37 -2.16
CA ASN A 375 1.43 14.69 -3.38
C ASN A 375 2.94 14.89 -3.63
N ALA A 376 3.50 16.02 -3.20
CA ALA A 376 4.92 16.29 -3.28
C ALA A 376 5.77 15.31 -2.44
N LEU A 377 5.21 14.73 -1.35
CA LEU A 377 5.93 13.78 -0.50
C LEU A 377 6.35 12.51 -1.25
N ASN A 378 5.50 12.04 -2.18
CA ASN A 378 5.81 10.88 -3.03
C ASN A 378 7.13 11.07 -3.79
N LYS A 379 7.29 12.24 -4.42
CA LYS A 379 8.51 12.59 -5.18
C LYS A 379 9.73 12.67 -4.27
N ILE A 380 9.57 13.29 -3.10
CA ILE A 380 10.65 13.51 -2.15
C ILE A 380 11.18 12.17 -1.64
N PHE A 381 10.31 11.34 -1.06
CA PHE A 381 10.72 10.10 -0.39
C PHE A 381 11.18 8.99 -1.33
N MET A 382 10.77 9.03 -2.60
CA MET A 382 11.21 8.08 -3.62
C MET A 382 12.73 8.14 -3.87
N ASN A 383 13.31 9.35 -3.93
CA ASN A 383 14.74 9.53 -4.23
C ASN A 383 15.59 9.89 -3.00
N LEU A 384 14.96 10.16 -1.85
CA LEU A 384 15.65 10.67 -0.66
C LEU A 384 16.73 9.73 -0.14
N TYR A 385 16.52 8.41 -0.25
CA TYR A 385 17.47 7.41 0.26
C TYR A 385 18.81 7.45 -0.46
N GLU A 386 18.84 7.78 -1.75
CA GLU A 386 20.06 7.81 -2.56
C GLU A 386 20.96 9.00 -2.22
N LYS A 387 20.34 10.08 -1.70
CA LYS A 387 21.05 11.28 -1.28
C LYS A 387 21.70 11.14 0.11
N ILE A 388 21.55 9.98 0.77
CA ILE A 388 22.13 9.72 2.09
C ILE A 388 23.57 9.23 1.98
N ASN A 389 24.48 9.98 2.59
CA ASN A 389 25.83 9.51 2.87
C ASN A 389 25.83 8.69 4.17
N LYS A 390 26.18 7.39 4.08
CA LYS A 390 26.17 6.48 5.23
C LYS A 390 27.11 6.89 6.36
N SER A 391 28.21 7.58 6.06
CA SER A 391 29.15 8.09 7.08
C SER A 391 28.62 9.31 7.83
N GLU A 392 27.72 10.07 7.21
CA GLU A 392 27.10 11.29 7.76
C GLU A 392 25.58 11.20 7.65
N TYR A 393 25.00 10.13 8.17
CA TYR A 393 23.63 9.72 7.85
C TYR A 393 22.58 10.81 8.12
N VAL A 394 22.54 11.34 9.35
CA VAL A 394 21.56 12.36 9.75
C VAL A 394 21.86 13.71 9.07
N ASN A 395 23.13 14.10 8.99
CA ASN A 395 23.55 15.38 8.40
C ASN A 395 23.22 15.44 6.91
N SER A 396 23.57 14.42 6.14
CA SER A 396 23.25 14.34 4.70
C SER A 396 21.74 14.33 4.44
N LEU A 397 20.96 13.64 5.27
CA LEU A 397 19.50 13.66 5.21
C LEU A 397 18.93 15.06 5.48
N GLN A 398 19.44 15.75 6.51
CA GLN A 398 19.04 17.12 6.82
C GLN A 398 19.33 18.07 5.66
N ILE A 399 20.54 18.02 5.10
CA ILE A 399 20.93 18.81 3.93
C ILE A 399 19.99 18.54 2.76
N SER A 400 19.74 17.26 2.43
CA SER A 400 18.89 16.89 1.31
C SER A 400 17.44 17.37 1.47
N LEU A 401 16.92 17.46 2.69
CA LEU A 401 15.57 17.98 2.94
C LEU A 401 15.53 19.52 2.96
N LEU A 402 16.58 20.17 3.47
CA LEU A 402 16.68 21.63 3.51
C LEU A 402 16.90 22.27 2.13
N GLN A 403 17.53 21.56 1.20
CA GLN A 403 17.69 22.01 -0.19
C GLN A 403 16.38 22.05 -0.98
N LYS A 404 15.31 21.42 -0.47
CA LYS A 404 14.01 21.40 -1.14
C LYS A 404 13.35 22.76 -1.16
N SER A 405 12.73 23.10 -2.28
CA SER A 405 12.12 24.42 -2.53
C SER A 405 10.61 24.32 -2.83
N GLY A 406 9.93 25.48 -2.89
CA GLY A 406 8.51 25.56 -3.28
C GLY A 406 7.60 24.63 -2.48
N ASP A 407 6.81 23.83 -3.19
CA ASP A 407 5.92 22.82 -2.60
C ASP A 407 6.65 21.65 -1.93
N GLN A 408 7.96 21.48 -2.16
CA GLN A 408 8.79 20.42 -1.56
C GLN A 408 9.54 20.88 -0.29
N LYS A 409 9.51 22.18 0.02
CA LYS A 409 10.30 22.77 1.11
C LYS A 409 10.07 22.15 2.49
N PHE A 410 11.09 22.29 3.35
CA PHE A 410 11.00 22.07 4.79
C PHE A 410 10.58 23.39 5.46
N PRO A 411 9.36 23.48 6.05
CA PRO A 411 8.89 24.76 6.59
C PRO A 411 9.72 25.26 7.77
N THR A 412 10.04 26.56 7.76
CA THR A 412 10.87 27.22 8.79
C THR A 412 10.10 27.41 10.10
N ASN A 413 10.79 27.87 11.15
CA ASN A 413 10.13 28.20 12.41
C ASN A 413 9.11 29.34 12.26
N ASP A 414 9.45 30.38 11.48
CA ASP A 414 8.59 31.55 11.29
C ASP A 414 7.30 31.18 10.54
N GLU A 415 7.42 30.38 9.47
CA GLU A 415 6.26 29.88 8.72
C GLU A 415 5.34 29.02 9.59
N ILE A 416 5.90 28.27 10.55
CA ILE A 416 5.12 27.47 11.49
C ILE A 416 4.42 28.34 12.53
N ILE A 417 5.09 29.38 13.04
CA ILE A 417 4.50 30.34 13.97
C ILE A 417 3.30 31.03 13.31
N GLU A 418 3.49 31.54 12.09
CA GLU A 418 2.43 32.20 11.31
C GLU A 418 1.27 31.24 11.02
N ALA A 419 1.57 30.03 10.54
CA ALA A 419 0.54 29.06 10.18
C ALA A 419 -0.26 28.58 11.40
N LEU A 420 0.37 28.34 12.56
CA LEU A 420 -0.32 27.81 13.74
C LEU A 420 -1.17 28.83 14.48
N HIS A 421 -0.87 30.12 14.35
CA HIS A 421 -1.51 31.19 15.13
C HIS A 421 -3.04 31.19 14.97
N GLY A 422 -3.52 31.09 13.73
CA GLY A 422 -4.94 31.09 13.39
C GLY A 422 -5.49 29.78 12.82
N LYS A 423 -4.72 28.69 12.81
CA LYS A 423 -5.16 27.44 12.18
C LYS A 423 -6.22 26.72 13.00
N ASP A 424 -7.27 26.27 12.33
CA ASP A 424 -8.23 25.33 12.88
C ASP A 424 -7.54 23.96 13.08
N ILE A 425 -7.21 23.68 14.34
CA ILE A 425 -6.61 22.42 14.77
C ILE A 425 -7.69 21.39 15.10
N TYR A 426 -8.84 21.83 15.62
CA TYR A 426 -9.91 20.95 16.08
C TYR A 426 -10.51 20.10 14.95
N SER A 427 -10.61 20.66 13.75
CA SER A 427 -11.17 20.00 12.56
C SER A 427 -10.20 19.00 11.89
N ILE A 428 -8.97 18.87 12.40
CA ILE A 428 -8.00 17.89 11.90
C ILE A 428 -8.50 16.47 12.25
N LYS A 429 -8.25 15.49 11.35
CA LYS A 429 -8.55 14.06 11.60
C LYS A 429 -8.06 13.61 12.98
N SER A 430 -8.91 12.87 13.71
CA SER A 430 -8.70 12.45 15.11
C SER A 430 -7.29 11.90 15.41
N LYS A 431 -6.69 11.07 14.55
CA LYS A 431 -5.34 10.54 14.82
C LYS A 431 -4.24 11.61 14.86
N LYS A 432 -4.28 12.57 13.95
CA LYS A 432 -3.27 13.64 13.83
C LYS A 432 -3.39 14.65 14.96
N ILE A 433 -4.61 14.95 15.41
CA ILE A 433 -4.82 15.83 16.55
C ILE A 433 -4.40 15.15 17.87
N HIS A 434 -4.62 13.84 18.02
CA HIS A 434 -4.07 13.08 19.15
C HIS A 434 -2.54 13.06 19.13
N TYR A 435 -1.92 12.84 17.97
CA TYR A 435 -0.46 12.94 17.82
C TYR A 435 0.09 14.29 18.32
N LEU A 436 -0.52 15.40 17.92
CA LEU A 436 -0.14 16.74 18.34
C LEU A 436 -0.18 16.89 19.86
N PHE A 437 -1.34 16.60 20.47
CA PHE A 437 -1.51 16.80 21.91
C PHE A 437 -0.71 15.79 22.73
N GLU A 438 -0.50 14.57 22.22
CA GLU A 438 0.30 13.55 22.89
C GLU A 438 1.78 13.90 22.92
N LYS A 439 2.36 14.36 21.80
CA LYS A 439 3.75 14.84 21.79
C LYS A 439 3.90 16.10 22.65
N LEU A 440 2.94 17.03 22.62
CA LEU A 440 2.97 18.22 23.48
C LEU A 440 2.89 17.87 24.97
N GLU A 441 1.97 17.01 25.37
CA GLU A 441 1.79 16.63 26.77
C GLU A 441 3.01 15.85 27.30
N ASN A 442 3.52 14.90 26.51
CA ASN A 442 4.57 13.97 26.96
C ASN A 442 6.01 14.44 26.72
N PHE A 443 6.23 15.59 26.08
CA PHE A 443 7.59 16.08 25.85
C PHE A 443 8.35 16.35 27.16
N GLU A 444 9.53 15.74 27.32
CA GLU A 444 10.33 15.78 28.56
C GLU A 444 9.56 15.31 29.81
N ASN A 445 8.51 14.50 29.65
CA ASN A 445 7.73 13.93 30.76
C ASN A 445 8.04 12.44 30.95
N LYS A 446 8.57 12.08 32.12
CA LYS A 446 8.85 10.68 32.48
C LYS A 446 7.59 9.91 32.86
N GLU A 447 6.56 10.59 33.34
CA GLU A 447 5.25 10.03 33.68
C GLU A 447 4.31 10.23 32.50
N LYS A 448 4.50 9.41 31.45
CA LYS A 448 3.75 9.55 30.20
C LYS A 448 2.24 9.40 30.42
N VAL A 449 1.49 10.34 29.87
CA VAL A 449 0.03 10.35 29.82
C VAL A 449 -0.41 9.63 28.55
N LEU A 450 -1.18 8.55 28.70
CA LEU A 450 -1.81 7.87 27.58
C LEU A 450 -3.01 8.68 27.08
N ILE A 451 -2.91 9.21 25.86
CA ILE A 451 -3.96 10.02 25.24
C ILE A 451 -4.67 9.20 24.17
N GLN A 452 -3.95 8.66 23.19
CA GLN A 452 -4.57 7.82 22.19
C GLN A 452 -5.12 6.52 22.81
N GLY A 453 -6.38 6.21 22.52
CA GLY A 453 -7.06 5.01 23.03
C GLY A 453 -7.57 5.13 24.47
N ASN A 454 -7.39 6.29 25.10
CA ASN A 454 -7.94 6.59 26.41
C ASN A 454 -9.25 7.39 26.27
N ALA A 455 -10.38 6.76 26.60
CA ALA A 455 -11.69 7.40 26.50
C ALA A 455 -11.90 8.51 27.55
N ASP A 456 -11.15 8.48 28.66
CA ASP A 456 -11.32 9.44 29.74
C ASP A 456 -10.68 10.80 29.41
N ILE A 457 -9.63 10.83 28.58
CA ILE A 457 -8.95 12.05 28.19
C ILE A 457 -9.47 12.50 26.83
N THR A 458 -10.17 13.64 26.83
CA THR A 458 -10.71 14.25 25.61
C THR A 458 -10.14 15.64 25.38
N ILE A 459 -10.30 16.12 24.15
CA ILE A 459 -9.93 17.48 23.80
C ILE A 459 -11.03 18.42 24.27
N GLU A 460 -10.66 19.47 24.97
CA GLU A 460 -11.59 20.48 25.44
C GLU A 460 -11.25 21.89 24.96
N HIS A 461 -12.31 22.63 24.62
CA HIS A 461 -12.31 24.08 24.49
C HIS A 461 -12.40 24.77 25.86
N ILE A 462 -11.25 25.22 26.38
CA ILE A 462 -11.04 26.66 26.53
C ILE A 462 -12.25 27.54 26.86
N PHE A 463 -12.39 28.51 25.97
CA PHE A 463 -13.63 29.14 25.59
C PHE A 463 -14.52 28.12 24.83
N PRO A 464 -15.68 27.72 25.37
CA PRO A 464 -16.53 26.68 24.80
C PRO A 464 -17.12 27.03 23.43
N GLN A 465 -17.54 26.03 22.67
CA GLN A 465 -18.29 26.24 21.42
C GLN A 465 -19.66 26.90 21.66
N ASN A 466 -20.30 26.54 22.77
CA ASN A 466 -21.60 27.09 23.18
C ASN A 466 -21.46 27.75 24.55
N PRO A 467 -20.70 28.85 24.68
CA PRO A 467 -20.33 29.44 25.96
C PRO A 467 -21.58 29.88 26.75
N ASP A 468 -21.55 29.67 28.07
CA ASP A 468 -22.58 30.19 28.98
C ASP A 468 -22.64 31.72 28.95
N ILE A 469 -23.80 32.29 29.30
CA ILE A 469 -24.02 33.73 29.28
C ILE A 469 -23.03 34.50 30.17
N SER A 470 -22.48 33.87 31.21
CA SER A 470 -21.46 34.47 32.07
C SER A 470 -20.19 34.88 31.32
N TRP A 471 -19.84 34.25 30.20
CA TRP A 471 -18.70 34.66 29.39
C TRP A 471 -18.84 36.07 28.80
N ARG A 472 -20.07 36.57 28.59
CA ARG A 472 -20.31 37.96 28.14
C ARG A 472 -20.06 39.00 29.23
N ASN A 473 -19.98 38.58 30.50
CA ASN A 473 -19.61 39.45 31.61
C ASN A 473 -18.10 39.46 31.82
N ASP A 474 -17.42 38.37 31.47
CA ASP A 474 -15.97 38.19 31.66
C ASP A 474 -15.14 38.81 30.52
N LEU A 475 -15.76 39.06 29.36
CA LEU A 475 -15.10 39.56 28.14
C LEU A 475 -15.82 40.80 27.59
N SER A 476 -15.06 41.68 26.93
CA SER A 476 -15.67 42.71 26.08
C SER A 476 -16.36 42.06 24.87
N GLY A 477 -17.34 42.76 24.27
CA GLY A 477 -18.06 42.23 23.10
C GLY A 477 -17.12 41.90 21.92
N GLU A 478 -16.14 42.77 21.67
CA GLU A 478 -15.12 42.57 20.63
C GLU A 478 -14.22 41.35 20.91
N GLU A 479 -13.78 41.16 22.16
CA GLU A 479 -12.98 39.99 22.53
C GLU A 479 -13.77 38.69 22.41
N TYR A 480 -15.02 38.70 22.87
CA TYR A 480 -15.91 37.54 22.78
C TYR A 480 -16.09 37.09 21.32
N ASP A 481 -16.41 38.03 20.42
CA ASP A 481 -16.62 37.73 19.01
C ASP A 481 -15.30 37.29 18.34
N THR A 482 -14.18 37.97 18.65
CA THR A 482 -12.86 37.61 18.13
C THR A 482 -12.43 36.19 18.54
N ILE A 483 -12.60 35.82 19.81
CA ILE A 483 -12.28 34.46 20.28
C ILE A 483 -13.19 33.45 19.59
N LYS A 484 -14.48 33.73 19.50
CA LYS A 484 -15.46 32.81 18.90
C LYS A 484 -15.23 32.60 17.40
N GLU A 485 -14.89 33.64 16.66
CA GLU A 485 -14.75 33.57 15.19
C GLU A 485 -13.36 33.13 14.73
N LYS A 486 -12.31 33.59 15.41
CA LYS A 486 -10.92 33.37 14.96
C LYS A 486 -10.18 32.31 15.76
N TYR A 487 -10.39 32.25 17.08
CA TYR A 487 -9.56 31.43 17.96
C TYR A 487 -10.26 30.19 18.52
N LEU A 488 -11.55 29.98 18.24
CA LEU A 488 -12.32 28.92 18.86
C LEU A 488 -11.68 27.54 18.69
N HIS A 489 -11.14 27.26 17.51
CA HIS A 489 -10.55 25.95 17.17
C HIS A 489 -9.02 25.98 17.07
N THR A 490 -8.37 27.02 17.56
CA THR A 490 -6.90 27.14 17.51
C THR A 490 -6.24 26.39 18.66
N ILE A 491 -4.96 26.07 18.47
CA ILE A 491 -4.16 25.36 19.48
C ILE A 491 -4.17 26.04 20.86
N SER A 492 -4.28 27.36 20.89
CA SER A 492 -4.32 28.15 22.12
C SER A 492 -5.62 27.97 22.90
N ASN A 493 -6.75 27.76 22.23
CA ASN A 493 -8.03 27.55 22.91
C ASN A 493 -8.33 26.07 23.22
N LEU A 494 -7.45 25.16 22.80
CA LEU A 494 -7.62 23.73 23.01
C LEU A 494 -6.70 23.22 24.13
N THR A 495 -7.21 22.25 24.88
CA THR A 495 -6.45 21.53 25.91
C THR A 495 -6.94 20.10 26.04
N LEU A 496 -6.31 19.32 26.92
CA LEU A 496 -6.76 17.99 27.31
C LEU A 496 -7.49 18.03 28.65
N SER A 497 -8.56 17.26 28.77
CA SER A 497 -9.42 17.24 29.95
C SER A 497 -9.96 15.85 30.22
N GLY A 498 -9.87 15.43 31.49
CA GLY A 498 -10.49 14.21 32.00
C GLY A 498 -11.98 14.37 32.34
N ASN A 499 -12.50 15.60 32.29
CA ASN A 499 -13.79 15.99 32.84
C ASN A 499 -14.59 16.87 31.88
N ASN A 500 -14.33 16.76 30.57
CA ASN A 500 -14.87 17.67 29.57
C ASN A 500 -16.40 17.77 29.59
N GLY A 501 -17.10 16.65 29.76
CA GLY A 501 -18.56 16.66 29.90
C GLY A 501 -19.09 17.44 31.11
N GLN A 502 -18.30 17.60 32.19
CA GLN A 502 -18.68 18.35 33.39
C GLN A 502 -18.28 19.83 33.30
N LEU A 503 -17.10 20.13 32.73
CA LEU A 503 -16.64 21.51 32.55
C LEU A 503 -17.49 22.25 31.49
N GLY A 504 -17.81 21.55 30.40
CA GLY A 504 -18.78 21.96 29.38
C GLY A 504 -18.68 23.44 28.99
N ASN A 505 -19.78 24.16 29.21
CA ASN A 505 -19.94 25.55 28.77
C ASN A 505 -19.64 26.59 29.86
N MET A 506 -19.14 26.17 31.03
CA MET A 506 -18.92 27.06 32.18
C MET A 506 -17.91 28.17 31.86
N SER A 507 -17.96 29.28 32.61
CA SER A 507 -16.94 30.33 32.57
C SER A 507 -15.57 29.79 32.97
N PHE A 508 -14.51 30.47 32.52
CA PHE A 508 -13.13 30.04 32.78
C PHE A 508 -12.84 29.80 34.27
N LEU A 509 -13.23 30.73 35.15
CA LEU A 509 -13.02 30.61 36.60
C LEU A 509 -13.75 29.41 37.20
N LYS A 510 -14.97 29.12 36.73
CA LYS A 510 -15.73 27.93 37.16
C LYS A 510 -15.05 26.64 36.71
N LYS A 511 -14.54 26.60 35.46
CA LYS A 511 -13.78 25.44 34.96
C LYS A 511 -12.48 25.23 35.74
N LYS A 512 -11.77 26.32 36.03
CA LYS A 512 -10.52 26.29 36.81
C LYS A 512 -10.73 25.74 38.21
N ASN A 513 -11.74 26.23 38.92
CA ASN A 513 -12.01 25.92 40.33
C ASN A 513 -13.06 24.80 40.51
N TYR A 514 -13.30 23.99 39.47
CA TYR A 514 -14.31 22.94 39.54
C TYR A 514 -13.90 21.87 40.59
N PRO A 515 -14.75 21.56 41.60
CA PRO A 515 -14.34 20.75 42.76
C PRO A 515 -13.95 19.30 42.46
N LYS A 516 -14.37 18.76 41.31
CA LYS A 516 -14.09 17.39 40.90
C LYS A 516 -13.06 17.36 39.77
N ASN A 517 -11.88 17.94 40.02
CA ASN A 517 -10.76 18.10 39.09
C ASN A 517 -10.99 19.13 37.96
N GLY A 518 -11.02 20.40 38.33
CA GLY A 518 -10.89 21.53 37.40
C GLY A 518 -9.45 21.73 36.91
N TYR A 519 -9.18 22.81 36.17
CA TYR A 519 -7.83 23.08 35.66
C TYR A 519 -6.78 23.27 36.78
N SER A 520 -7.20 23.72 37.96
CA SER A 520 -6.31 23.91 39.12
C SER A 520 -5.78 22.59 39.71
N ASP A 521 -6.56 21.51 39.65
CA ASP A 521 -6.18 20.19 40.16
C ASP A 521 -5.59 19.28 39.06
N SER A 522 -5.56 19.75 37.81
CA SER A 522 -5.12 18.94 36.68
C SER A 522 -3.61 18.70 36.71
N ARG A 523 -3.22 17.44 36.50
CA ARG A 523 -1.81 17.03 36.40
C ARG A 523 -1.21 17.22 35.02
N LEU A 524 -2.04 17.58 34.03
CA LEU A 524 -1.64 17.70 32.64
C LEU A 524 -0.79 18.95 32.43
N TRP A 525 0.33 18.81 31.71
CA TRP A 525 1.19 19.92 31.32
C TRP A 525 0.40 21.00 30.57
N LEU A 526 -0.47 20.59 29.65
CA LEU A 526 -1.33 21.50 28.89
C LEU A 526 -2.25 22.37 29.77
N ASN A 527 -2.54 21.96 31.01
CA ASN A 527 -3.38 22.71 31.95
C ASN A 527 -2.60 23.56 32.95
N LYS A 528 -1.27 23.42 33.06
CA LYS A 528 -0.45 24.18 34.02
C LYS A 528 -0.60 25.69 33.88
N PHE A 529 -0.56 26.21 32.65
CA PHE A 529 -0.79 27.63 32.41
C PHE A 529 -2.18 28.08 32.87
N LEU A 530 -3.21 27.28 32.59
CA LEU A 530 -4.61 27.58 32.96
C LEU A 530 -4.81 27.61 34.47
N SER A 531 -4.08 26.79 35.22
CA SER A 531 -4.10 26.81 36.69
C SER A 531 -3.55 28.13 37.27
N SER A 532 -2.66 28.82 36.55
CA SER A 532 -1.93 30.00 37.04
C SER A 532 -2.64 31.34 36.80
N ILE A 533 -3.60 31.39 35.90
CA ILE A 533 -4.33 32.61 35.50
C ILE A 533 -5.75 32.63 36.07
N ASN A 534 -6.38 33.80 36.16
CA ASN A 534 -7.74 33.95 36.71
C ASN A 534 -8.77 34.47 35.70
N GLU A 535 -8.36 34.71 34.46
CA GLU A 535 -9.20 35.22 33.38
C GLU A 535 -8.76 34.58 32.06
N TRP A 536 -9.66 34.50 31.09
CA TRP A 536 -9.36 33.98 29.76
C TRP A 536 -9.76 35.00 28.69
N ASN A 537 -8.84 35.92 28.39
CA ASN A 537 -8.97 36.97 27.37
C ASN A 537 -7.93 36.80 26.25
N ILE A 538 -7.94 37.69 25.25
CA ILE A 538 -7.01 37.61 24.10
C ILE A 538 -5.55 37.63 24.58
N LYS A 539 -5.22 38.46 25.57
CA LYS A 539 -3.85 38.54 26.11
C LYS A 539 -3.37 37.18 26.67
N GLN A 540 -4.22 36.47 27.41
CA GLN A 540 -3.88 35.14 27.94
C GLN A 540 -3.84 34.07 26.86
N LEU A 541 -4.70 34.19 25.84
CA LEU A 541 -4.69 33.31 24.67
C LEU A 541 -3.36 33.41 23.90
N GLU A 542 -2.90 34.62 23.63
CA GLU A 542 -1.59 34.89 22.99
C GLU A 542 -0.43 34.44 23.88
N SER A 543 -0.51 34.69 25.19
CA SER A 543 0.53 34.21 26.13
C SER A 543 0.64 32.68 26.15
N ARG A 544 -0.49 31.98 26.03
CA ARG A 544 -0.52 30.52 25.92
C ARG A 544 0.03 30.04 24.57
N PHE A 545 -0.29 30.74 23.49
CA PHE A 545 0.26 30.44 22.17
C PHE A 545 1.80 30.44 22.23
N GLU A 546 2.39 31.50 22.78
CA GLU A 546 3.84 31.65 22.95
C GLU A 546 4.49 30.52 23.75
N LEU A 547 3.84 30.05 24.82
CA LEU A 547 4.32 28.90 25.59
C LEU A 547 4.24 27.59 24.80
N THR A 548 3.14 27.40 24.07
CA THR A 548 2.88 26.18 23.31
C THR A 548 3.77 26.08 22.08
N ILE A 549 3.97 27.18 21.36
CA ILE A 549 4.79 27.23 20.15
C ILE A 549 6.28 27.02 20.47
N LYS A 550 6.79 27.57 21.58
CA LYS A 550 8.15 27.30 22.05
C LYS A 550 8.40 25.83 22.31
N ARG A 551 7.40 25.11 22.82
CA ARG A 551 7.47 23.66 23.02
C ARG A 551 7.32 22.89 21.71
N PHE A 552 6.39 23.30 20.85
CA PHE A 552 6.22 22.74 19.51
C PHE A 552 7.55 22.72 18.74
N LEU A 553 8.25 23.86 18.68
CA LEU A 553 9.50 23.99 17.93
C LEU A 553 10.65 23.14 18.49
N LYS A 554 10.59 22.75 19.77
CA LYS A 554 11.55 21.80 20.39
C LYS A 554 11.24 20.34 20.05
N ILE A 555 9.97 20.00 19.88
CA ILE A 555 9.51 18.65 19.51
C ILE A 555 9.78 18.41 18.03
N TRP A 556 9.23 19.28 17.18
CA TRP A 556 9.37 19.19 15.73
C TRP A 556 10.45 20.16 15.28
N LYS A 557 11.71 19.78 15.52
CA LYS A 557 12.87 20.65 15.29
C LYS A 557 13.05 20.96 13.80
N TYR A 558 13.38 22.21 13.51
CA TYR A 558 14.00 22.58 12.24
C TYR A 558 15.49 22.18 12.32
N PRO A 559 16.07 21.56 11.27
CA PRO A 559 17.47 21.18 11.29
C PRO A 559 18.39 22.39 11.47
N ASP A 560 19.37 22.27 12.36
CA ASP A 560 20.40 23.29 12.60
C ASP A 560 21.65 22.93 11.79
N VAL A 561 21.52 23.00 10.46
CA VAL A 561 22.60 22.71 9.52
C VAL A 561 22.83 23.91 8.63
N ASP A 562 24.09 24.36 8.59
CA ASP A 562 24.51 25.46 7.74
C ASP A 562 24.61 24.99 6.27
N ILE A 563 23.51 25.17 5.54
CA ILE A 563 23.45 24.89 4.10
C ILE A 563 24.19 25.93 3.25
N SER A 564 24.63 27.07 3.82
CA SER A 564 25.30 28.14 3.05
C SER A 564 26.69 27.73 2.51
N LYS A 565 27.27 26.67 3.08
CA LYS A 565 28.51 26.07 2.57
C LYS A 565 28.27 25.09 1.42
N VAL A 566 27.08 24.52 1.33
CA VAL A 566 26.68 23.56 0.29
C VAL A 566 26.04 24.29 -0.89
N LEU A 567 25.17 25.26 -0.61
CA LEU A 567 24.71 26.28 -1.55
C LEU A 567 25.80 27.33 -1.64
N SER A 568 26.85 27.09 -2.44
CA SER A 568 27.96 28.04 -2.52
C SER A 568 27.42 29.45 -2.78
N ILE A 569 27.94 30.46 -2.07
CA ILE A 569 27.41 31.83 -2.07
C ILE A 569 27.17 32.29 -3.53
N GLY A 570 25.89 32.39 -3.92
CA GLY A 570 25.43 32.76 -5.26
C GLY A 570 24.75 31.65 -6.09
N GLU A 571 24.80 30.38 -5.68
CA GLU A 571 24.02 29.30 -6.27
C GLU A 571 22.56 29.36 -5.82
N VAL A 572 21.65 29.44 -6.77
CA VAL A 572 20.20 29.50 -6.53
C VAL A 572 19.50 28.51 -7.45
N ASN A 573 18.54 27.76 -6.92
CA ASN A 573 17.69 26.92 -7.75
C ASN A 573 16.97 27.79 -8.80
N ILE A 574 16.86 27.32 -10.05
CA ILE A 574 16.29 28.15 -11.13
C ILE A 574 14.87 28.65 -10.82
N PHE A 575 14.07 27.93 -10.03
CA PHE A 575 12.72 28.32 -9.61
C PHE A 575 12.71 29.49 -8.62
N GLN A 576 13.81 29.67 -7.87
CA GLN A 576 14.00 30.75 -6.89
C GLN A 576 14.90 31.87 -7.41
N ALA A 577 15.58 31.67 -8.54
CA ALA A 577 16.46 32.67 -9.11
C ALA A 577 15.67 33.88 -9.62
N ASP A 578 16.19 35.09 -9.33
CA ASP A 578 15.73 36.33 -9.94
C ASP A 578 15.72 36.21 -11.47
N GLU A 579 14.90 37.04 -12.11
CA GLU A 579 14.89 37.15 -13.57
C GLU A 579 16.30 37.39 -14.12
N PRO A 580 16.69 36.68 -15.19
CA PRO A 580 18.05 36.73 -15.75
C PRO A 580 18.39 38.05 -16.46
N THR A 581 17.53 39.06 -16.37
CA THR A 581 17.65 40.33 -17.07
C THR A 581 18.90 41.06 -16.60
N SER A 582 19.84 41.32 -17.52
CA SER A 582 21.14 41.96 -17.25
C SER A 582 22.12 41.18 -16.35
N LYS A 583 21.85 39.89 -16.07
CA LYS A 583 22.77 39.01 -15.31
C LYS A 583 23.51 38.06 -16.27
N LYS A 584 24.79 37.80 -15.99
CA LYS A 584 25.58 36.77 -16.70
C LYS A 584 25.60 35.48 -15.90
N LEU A 585 25.48 34.34 -16.56
CA LEU A 585 25.65 33.03 -15.93
C LEU A 585 27.15 32.77 -15.72
N ASP A 586 27.52 32.12 -14.62
CA ASP A 586 28.87 31.59 -14.38
C ASP A 586 28.88 30.08 -14.68
N TYR A 587 28.01 29.35 -14.00
CA TYR A 587 27.77 27.93 -14.24
C TYR A 587 26.34 27.54 -13.83
N TYR A 588 25.97 26.32 -14.21
CA TYR A 588 24.81 25.66 -13.66
C TYR A 588 25.16 24.23 -13.24
N ILE A 589 24.32 23.64 -12.40
CA ILE A 589 24.40 22.27 -11.93
C ILE A 589 23.06 21.61 -12.26
N LEU A 590 23.06 20.59 -13.11
CA LEU A 590 21.88 19.78 -13.43
C LEU A 590 22.16 18.34 -13.06
N LEU A 591 21.29 17.70 -12.26
CA LEU A 591 21.44 16.29 -11.85
C LEU A 591 22.83 16.01 -11.25
N ASP A 592 23.28 16.89 -10.36
CA ASP A 592 24.62 16.87 -9.73
C ASP A 592 25.83 17.04 -10.69
N GLU A 593 25.60 17.30 -11.98
CA GLU A 593 26.66 17.62 -12.95
C GLU A 593 26.84 19.14 -13.10
N LYS A 594 28.01 19.64 -12.68
CA LYS A 594 28.39 21.06 -12.82
C LYS A 594 28.94 21.35 -14.21
N LYS A 595 28.39 22.35 -14.90
CA LYS A 595 28.89 22.86 -16.18
C LYS A 595 29.10 24.36 -16.17
N THR A 596 30.35 24.75 -16.44
CA THR A 596 30.76 26.15 -16.59
C THR A 596 30.37 26.68 -17.96
N MET A 597 29.51 27.69 -18.00
CA MET A 597 29.12 28.36 -19.24
C MET A 597 28.55 29.75 -18.97
N SER A 598 28.92 30.70 -19.81
CA SER A 598 28.64 32.13 -19.60
C SER A 598 27.34 32.63 -20.25
N SER A 599 26.61 31.74 -20.93
CA SER A 599 25.47 32.09 -21.77
C SER A 599 24.21 31.33 -21.39
N ILE A 600 23.12 32.07 -21.15
CA ILE A 600 21.80 31.50 -20.88
C ILE A 600 21.24 30.76 -22.10
N LEU A 601 21.61 31.19 -23.31
CA LEU A 601 21.25 30.49 -24.55
C LEU A 601 21.91 29.10 -24.61
N GLU A 602 23.17 28.99 -24.20
CA GLU A 602 23.90 27.72 -24.17
C GLU A 602 23.36 26.79 -23.08
N MET A 603 23.08 27.33 -21.88
CA MET A 603 22.42 26.58 -20.82
C MET A 603 21.07 26.03 -21.27
N TYR A 604 20.25 26.87 -21.94
CA TYR A 604 18.95 26.43 -22.48
C TYR A 604 19.09 25.25 -23.45
N ALA A 605 20.00 25.33 -24.44
CA ALA A 605 20.25 24.23 -25.35
C ALA A 605 20.72 22.96 -24.62
N ASP A 606 21.67 23.10 -23.69
CA ASP A 606 22.32 21.96 -23.07
C ASP A 606 21.44 21.28 -22.01
N VAL A 607 20.58 22.02 -21.30
CA VAL A 607 19.54 21.46 -20.43
C VAL A 607 18.51 20.67 -21.27
N VAL A 608 17.99 21.26 -22.35
CA VAL A 608 17.05 20.57 -23.25
C VAL A 608 17.68 19.32 -23.83
N ARG A 609 18.93 19.38 -24.29
CA ARG A 609 19.68 18.23 -24.80
C ARG A 609 19.75 17.10 -23.78
N GLN A 610 20.21 17.39 -22.55
CA GLN A 610 20.36 16.37 -21.52
C GLN A 610 19.04 15.69 -21.18
N LEU A 611 17.96 16.45 -21.08
CA LEU A 611 16.63 15.90 -20.77
C LEU A 611 16.05 15.12 -21.96
N LEU A 612 16.33 15.55 -23.18
CA LEU A 612 15.91 14.85 -24.40
C LEU A 612 16.68 13.53 -24.59
N ASP A 613 17.97 13.50 -24.29
CA ASP A 613 18.79 12.29 -24.28
C ASP A 613 18.32 11.32 -23.18
N LYS A 614 17.85 11.84 -22.03
CA LYS A 614 17.32 11.03 -20.92
C LYS A 614 15.96 10.41 -21.23
N ASN A 615 15.02 11.17 -21.81
CA ASN A 615 13.70 10.65 -22.17
C ASN A 615 13.07 11.41 -23.34
N MET A 616 13.47 11.07 -24.56
CA MET A 616 12.92 11.66 -25.79
C MET A 616 11.39 11.49 -25.89
N SER A 617 10.85 10.36 -25.44
CA SER A 617 9.40 10.08 -25.55
C SER A 617 8.55 11.07 -24.77
N MET A 618 9.07 11.61 -23.66
CA MET A 618 8.35 12.55 -22.81
C MET A 618 8.08 13.89 -23.52
N PHE A 619 8.99 14.34 -24.39
CA PHE A 619 8.79 15.55 -25.19
C PHE A 619 7.65 15.41 -26.20
N PHE A 620 7.42 14.21 -26.75
CA PHE A 620 6.40 13.95 -27.77
C PHE A 620 5.06 13.48 -27.19
N THR A 621 5.06 12.96 -25.97
CA THR A 621 3.83 12.54 -25.27
C THR A 621 3.19 13.66 -24.45
N THR A 622 3.85 14.82 -24.38
CA THR A 622 3.39 16.04 -23.73
C THR A 622 3.40 17.20 -24.74
N VAL A 623 3.03 18.41 -24.30
CA VAL A 623 3.06 19.63 -25.13
C VAL A 623 4.46 20.23 -25.30
N LEU A 624 5.47 19.67 -24.63
CA LEU A 624 6.82 20.26 -24.58
C LEU A 624 7.48 20.43 -25.95
N ALA A 625 7.31 19.48 -26.88
CA ALA A 625 7.88 19.60 -28.22
C ALA A 625 7.31 20.79 -29.00
N GLU A 626 6.02 21.11 -28.80
CA GLU A 626 5.38 22.28 -29.39
C GLU A 626 5.86 23.55 -28.68
N ASP A 627 5.90 23.54 -27.35
CA ASP A 627 6.29 24.70 -26.54
C ASP A 627 7.71 25.17 -26.82
N ILE A 628 8.63 24.27 -27.17
CA ILE A 628 10.03 24.61 -27.46
C ILE A 628 10.37 24.70 -28.96
N ASP A 629 9.38 24.48 -29.83
CA ASP A 629 9.55 24.38 -31.29
C ASP A 629 10.58 23.30 -31.70
N LEU A 630 10.48 22.11 -31.10
CA LEU A 630 11.42 21.00 -31.34
C LEU A 630 11.32 20.51 -32.79
N THR A 631 12.35 20.78 -33.58
CA THR A 631 12.35 20.62 -35.03
C THR A 631 13.48 19.71 -35.51
N LYS A 632 13.20 18.82 -36.47
CA LYS A 632 14.23 17.98 -37.09
C LYS A 632 15.22 18.82 -37.90
N LYS A 633 16.48 18.37 -37.99
CA LYS A 633 17.57 19.01 -38.75
C LYS A 633 17.19 19.43 -40.17
N GLU A 634 16.42 18.61 -40.88
CA GLU A 634 15.96 18.87 -42.25
C GLU A 634 15.05 20.11 -42.35
N ASN A 635 14.32 20.42 -41.27
CA ASN A 635 13.35 21.50 -41.19
C ASN A 635 13.84 22.69 -40.35
N LYS A 636 15.13 22.73 -39.98
CA LYS A 636 15.67 23.78 -39.08
C LYS A 636 15.45 25.21 -39.57
N ASN A 637 15.28 25.40 -40.88
CA ASN A 637 15.02 26.71 -41.49
C ASN A 637 13.61 27.26 -41.17
N ASN A 638 12.73 26.46 -40.57
CA ASN A 638 11.43 26.90 -40.08
C ASN A 638 11.53 27.68 -38.75
N LEU A 639 12.67 27.59 -38.06
CA LEU A 639 12.95 28.31 -36.82
C LEU A 639 13.56 29.68 -37.12
N ARG A 640 13.22 30.70 -36.31
CA ARG A 640 13.78 32.05 -36.50
C ARG A 640 15.26 32.10 -36.14
N SER A 641 15.67 31.37 -35.09
CA SER A 641 17.06 31.15 -34.74
C SER A 641 17.26 29.68 -34.35
N PRO A 642 17.68 28.80 -35.29
CA PRO A 642 17.81 27.39 -34.99
C PRO A 642 18.98 27.12 -34.03
N LEU A 643 18.65 26.62 -32.84
CA LEU A 643 19.62 26.24 -31.82
C LEU A 643 19.75 24.71 -31.79
N GLN A 644 20.95 24.19 -32.05
CA GLN A 644 21.16 22.76 -32.11
C GLN A 644 21.16 22.16 -30.70
N VAL A 645 20.34 21.12 -30.46
CA VAL A 645 20.35 20.36 -29.20
C VAL A 645 21.07 19.03 -29.35
N ASN A 646 20.94 18.32 -30.46
CA ASN A 646 21.77 17.15 -30.76
C ASN A 646 21.98 16.99 -32.28
N GLU A 647 22.49 15.85 -32.74
CA GLU A 647 22.76 15.63 -34.17
C GLU A 647 21.53 15.73 -35.07
N ASN A 648 20.34 15.46 -34.52
CA ASN A 648 19.09 15.31 -35.26
C ASN A 648 18.05 16.40 -34.99
N TRP A 649 18.17 17.12 -33.88
CA TRP A 649 17.14 18.03 -33.37
C TRP A 649 17.66 19.44 -33.08
N TYR A 650 16.78 20.41 -33.34
CA TYR A 650 16.97 21.84 -33.13
C TYR A 650 15.76 22.43 -32.38
N ILE A 651 15.94 23.53 -31.68
CA ILE A 651 14.90 24.29 -30.98
C ILE A 651 14.97 25.78 -31.31
N GLU A 652 13.89 26.54 -31.05
CA GLU A 652 13.90 28.00 -31.23
C GLU A 652 14.81 28.68 -30.20
N GLY A 653 15.81 29.41 -30.69
CA GLY A 653 16.76 30.20 -29.89
C GLY A 653 16.35 31.67 -29.73
N ASN A 654 15.50 32.19 -30.63
CA ASN A 654 15.06 33.60 -30.64
C ASN A 654 13.96 33.88 -29.61
N LEU A 655 14.33 33.73 -28.34
CA LEU A 655 13.48 33.91 -27.17
C LEU A 655 14.14 34.89 -26.20
N SER A 656 13.36 35.60 -25.40
CA SER A 656 13.93 36.37 -24.29
C SER A 656 14.58 35.42 -23.26
N HIS A 657 15.50 35.92 -22.43
CA HIS A 657 16.05 35.10 -21.35
C HIS A 657 14.98 34.64 -20.35
N ILE A 658 13.94 35.47 -20.14
CA ILE A 658 12.79 35.16 -19.30
C ILE A 658 12.02 33.96 -19.88
N ASP A 659 11.73 33.99 -21.18
CA ASP A 659 11.02 32.88 -21.86
C ASP A 659 11.85 31.59 -21.84
N LYS A 660 13.17 31.68 -22.00
CA LYS A 660 14.06 30.52 -21.86
C LYS A 660 13.97 29.92 -20.46
N PHE A 661 14.04 30.73 -19.41
CA PHE A 661 13.88 30.27 -18.03
C PHE A 661 12.50 29.62 -17.81
N LYS A 662 11.44 30.23 -18.36
CA LYS A 662 10.09 29.70 -18.27
C LYS A 662 9.99 28.30 -18.92
N ARG A 663 10.47 28.16 -20.15
CA ARG A 663 10.50 26.87 -20.87
C ARG A 663 11.33 25.82 -20.11
N ILE A 664 12.48 26.20 -19.54
CA ILE A 664 13.28 25.29 -18.70
C ILE A 664 12.47 24.83 -17.47
N LYS A 665 11.82 25.75 -16.76
CA LYS A 665 11.00 25.42 -15.59
C LYS A 665 9.83 24.49 -15.96
N GLU A 666 9.18 24.72 -17.10
CA GLU A 666 8.10 23.85 -17.62
C GLU A 666 8.60 22.45 -17.95
N ILE A 667 9.75 22.32 -18.61
CA ILE A 667 10.38 21.02 -18.89
C ILE A 667 10.76 20.33 -17.58
N LEU A 668 11.45 21.01 -16.66
CA LEU A 668 11.85 20.43 -15.38
C LEU A 668 10.63 19.98 -14.55
N THR A 669 9.55 20.76 -14.55
CA THR A 669 8.29 20.40 -13.89
C THR A 669 7.68 19.14 -14.53
N THR A 670 7.68 19.06 -15.85
CA THR A 670 7.16 17.90 -16.58
C THR A 670 8.00 16.65 -16.32
N PHE A 671 9.32 16.81 -16.19
CA PHE A 671 10.26 15.73 -15.88
C PHE A 671 10.36 15.41 -14.38
N ASP A 672 9.64 16.13 -13.50
CA ASP A 672 9.74 16.03 -12.04
C ASP A 672 11.15 16.30 -11.48
N LEU A 673 11.85 17.27 -12.05
CA LEU A 673 13.25 17.65 -11.76
C LEU A 673 13.38 19.10 -11.25
N GLU A 674 12.37 19.63 -10.56
CA GLU A 674 12.32 21.04 -10.15
C GLU A 674 13.49 21.46 -9.24
N ASP A 675 13.96 20.54 -8.38
CA ASP A 675 15.08 20.80 -7.48
C ASP A 675 16.46 20.49 -8.09
N GLU A 676 16.50 19.93 -9.29
CA GLU A 676 17.71 19.34 -9.85
C GLU A 676 18.50 20.32 -10.73
N LEU A 677 18.00 21.55 -10.95
CA LEU A 677 18.71 22.61 -11.66
C LEU A 677 19.02 23.82 -10.77
N THR A 678 20.31 23.99 -10.46
CA THR A 678 20.85 25.14 -9.73
C THR A 678 21.70 25.98 -10.67
N ILE A 679 21.61 27.31 -10.56
CA ILE A 679 22.39 28.24 -11.37
C ILE A 679 23.19 29.18 -10.47
N LYS A 680 24.34 29.64 -10.95
CA LYS A 680 25.08 30.75 -10.33
C LYS A 680 25.29 31.85 -11.36
N TYR A 681 24.91 33.08 -10.98
CA TYR A 681 25.25 34.27 -11.76
C TYR A 681 26.71 34.68 -11.47
N ALA A 682 27.40 35.16 -12.50
CA ALA A 682 28.71 35.79 -12.35
C ALA A 682 28.57 37.10 -11.56
N GLU A 683 29.54 37.38 -10.69
CA GLU A 683 29.62 38.61 -9.89
C GLU A 683 29.76 39.89 -10.72
#